data_AF-A0A8B9T8E1-F1
#
_entry.id   AF-A0A8B9T8E1-F1
#
_cell.length_a   1.000
_cell.length_b   1.000
_cell.length_c   1.000
_cell.angle_alpha   90.00
_cell.angle_beta   90.00
_cell.angle_gamma   90.00
#
_symmetry.space_group_name_H-M   'P 1'
#
loop_
_entity.id
_entity.type
_entity.pdbx_description
1 polymer ?
#
loop_
_entity_poly.entity_id
_entity_poly.type
_entity_poly.pdbx_seq_one_letter_code
_entity_poly.pdbx_strand_id
1 'polypeptide(L)'
;MKCVLLMLAVWHSSGAFYPDNTKDFEKRDDAVKPGSQYTYIWDVTEDQGPAEGDTDCITRVYHSHIDAPRDVASGLVGPLIICRKGTMNEGSDKHIDAEFILMFSVIDENLSWYLEDNIKTYCSEPSKVRKDDEDFQESNKMHSINGYVYGYLPDLTMCVEDKVKWHLFGMGNEADIHAAYFHGQTLIERHHRVDTINLFPATFIDAVMIPRSPGEWLLSCQVNDHIEGGMQALFTVKDCRKYTTDQNESAKIRQYFIAAEEIIWNYGPSAMNHFTGQELITDSESQIFFEQSETRIGGSYKKAIYKEYTDGTFMEQKKRIPEEVHLGLLGPIIKAEVGESIRVTFRNNASRPFSIQPHGVSYRKNNEGALYRAASRDSESRASHVSPGTTYTYEWNIPEDVGPTDQDPDCLTWLYYSAVDAVKDTNSGLVGPLLVCRKGALLPSGKQKNVNREFFLLATVFDENLSWYLDDNILMFTLNPSKIDKDDEHFQESNKMHSINGYMYGNQPGLEMCKGNVVSWHLMGLGSEVDVHGIYFSENTFVTKGTRRDTANLFPHTFLTAIMKPDSKGVFEVSCLTTDHYTGGMKQKYEVKQCHWWNVDPSLYLHGKTYYIAAVEVEWDYSPNRTWEFERHQYHQESPGNTFLNKEDKFIGSKYKKVVYREYTDQTFSTPKNRAEGEHHLEIQGPLLMSNTGDRITIVFKNLASRPYSIHAHGVKTDSSVVAVTNPVW
;
A
#
# COMPACT_ATOMS: atom_id res chain seq x y z
N MET A 1 -1.03 37.65 -57.46
CA MET A 1 -1.01 37.43 -55.99
C MET A 1 -2.37 36.91 -55.57
N LYS A 2 -2.49 35.60 -55.32
CA LYS A 2 -3.60 35.02 -54.55
C LYS A 2 -2.96 34.45 -53.29
N CYS A 3 -3.17 35.12 -52.16
CA CYS A 3 -2.80 34.58 -50.85
C CYS A 3 -3.63 33.32 -50.61
N VAL A 4 -2.94 32.20 -50.52
CA VAL A 4 -3.46 30.98 -49.90
C VAL A 4 -3.57 31.28 -48.42
N LEU A 5 -4.80 31.41 -47.92
CA LEU A 5 -5.07 31.38 -46.48
C LEU A 5 -4.90 29.92 -46.06
N LEU A 6 -3.71 29.56 -45.57
CA LEU A 6 -3.52 28.30 -44.86
C LEU A 6 -4.29 28.45 -43.54
N MET A 7 -5.54 27.97 -43.51
CA MET A 7 -6.19 27.67 -42.24
C MET A 7 -5.39 26.53 -41.62
N LEU A 8 -4.62 26.84 -40.57
CA LEU A 8 -4.18 25.86 -39.60
C LEU A 8 -5.46 25.25 -39.01
N ALA A 9 -5.91 24.13 -39.55
CA ALA A 9 -6.95 23.33 -38.93
C ALA A 9 -6.35 22.79 -37.63
N VAL A 10 -6.72 23.41 -36.51
CA VAL A 10 -6.47 22.84 -35.19
C VAL A 10 -7.41 21.64 -35.08
N TRP A 11 -6.85 20.44 -35.15
CA TRP A 11 -7.60 19.20 -35.00
C TRP A 11 -7.98 19.04 -33.52
N HIS A 12 -9.27 18.91 -33.25
CA HIS A 12 -9.81 18.66 -31.91
C HIS A 12 -10.00 17.15 -31.75
N SER A 13 -9.37 16.55 -30.75
CA SER A 13 -9.30 15.09 -30.58
C SER A 13 -9.13 14.71 -29.10
N SER A 14 -9.78 15.48 -28.22
CA SER A 14 -9.79 15.23 -26.78
C SER A 14 -10.64 14.02 -26.43
N GLY A 15 -11.79 13.86 -27.08
CA GLY A 15 -12.71 12.74 -26.86
C GLY A 15 -13.40 12.73 -25.49
N ALA A 16 -13.44 13.86 -24.78
CA ALA A 16 -13.94 13.94 -23.41
C ALA A 16 -14.97 15.05 -23.25
N PHE A 17 -16.17 14.68 -22.76
CA PHE A 17 -17.27 15.63 -22.60
C PHE A 17 -17.20 16.40 -21.27
N TYR A 18 -16.84 17.68 -21.26
CA TYR A 18 -16.93 18.51 -20.03
C TYR A 18 -17.07 20.02 -20.34
N PRO A 19 -17.46 20.87 -19.36
CA PRO A 19 -17.55 22.31 -19.55
C PRO A 19 -16.16 22.93 -19.70
N ASP A 20 -15.71 23.11 -20.94
CA ASP A 20 -14.37 23.59 -21.33
C ASP A 20 -14.42 24.88 -22.16
N ASN A 21 -15.61 25.47 -22.33
CA ASN A 21 -15.90 26.64 -23.16
C ASN A 21 -15.68 26.47 -24.68
N THR A 22 -15.49 25.24 -25.16
CA THR A 22 -15.41 24.93 -26.61
C THR A 22 -16.81 24.82 -27.22
N LYS A 23 -16.92 24.95 -28.55
CA LYS A 23 -18.24 24.97 -29.24
C LYS A 23 -18.28 24.16 -30.53
N ASP A 24 -19.49 23.69 -30.85
CA ASP A 24 -19.91 23.14 -32.15
C ASP A 24 -18.98 22.06 -32.73
N PHE A 25 -17.98 22.46 -33.53
CA PHE A 25 -17.07 21.54 -34.21
C PHE A 25 -16.05 20.93 -33.26
N GLU A 26 -15.69 21.65 -32.20
CA GLU A 26 -14.73 21.25 -31.16
C GLU A 26 -15.34 20.29 -30.15
N LYS A 27 -16.66 20.06 -30.21
CA LYS A 27 -17.43 19.15 -29.35
C LYS A 27 -17.86 17.86 -30.06
N ARG A 28 -17.41 17.65 -31.30
CA ARG A 28 -17.79 16.47 -32.10
C ARG A 28 -17.01 15.21 -31.72
N ASP A 29 -15.82 15.38 -31.16
CA ASP A 29 -15.02 14.33 -30.56
C ASP A 29 -15.58 13.87 -29.22
N ASP A 30 -16.17 14.76 -28.42
CA ASP A 30 -16.66 14.46 -27.06
C ASP A 30 -17.66 13.30 -26.99
N ALA A 31 -18.45 13.08 -28.05
CA ALA A 31 -19.43 11.99 -28.09
C ALA A 31 -19.73 11.53 -29.53
N VAL A 32 -19.44 10.25 -29.81
CA VAL A 32 -19.74 9.62 -31.10
C VAL A 32 -21.02 8.79 -31.00
N LYS A 33 -22.06 9.20 -31.74
CA LYS A 33 -23.38 8.53 -31.69
C LYS A 33 -23.35 7.13 -32.32
N PRO A 34 -24.26 6.22 -31.92
CA PRO A 34 -24.40 4.91 -32.56
C PRO A 34 -24.52 5.01 -34.09
N GLY A 35 -23.72 4.21 -34.82
CA GLY A 35 -23.65 4.22 -36.28
C GLY A 35 -22.91 5.42 -36.91
N SER A 36 -22.39 6.35 -36.11
CA SER A 36 -21.55 7.46 -36.59
C SER A 36 -20.06 7.09 -36.53
N GLN A 37 -19.21 7.91 -37.18
CA GLN A 37 -17.76 7.77 -37.14
C GLN A 37 -17.09 9.10 -36.81
N TYR A 38 -15.94 9.03 -36.13
CA TYR A 38 -15.05 10.17 -35.90
C TYR A 38 -13.60 9.71 -36.12
N THR A 39 -12.71 10.64 -36.46
CA THR A 39 -11.28 10.36 -36.61
C THR A 39 -10.51 11.17 -35.58
N TYR A 40 -9.94 10.48 -34.60
CA TYR A 40 -9.04 11.08 -33.62
C TYR A 40 -7.63 11.15 -34.19
N ILE A 41 -7.00 12.32 -34.08
CA ILE A 41 -5.62 12.56 -34.50
C ILE A 41 -4.84 12.98 -33.26
N TRP A 42 -3.87 12.16 -32.87
CA TRP A 42 -2.99 12.41 -31.72
C TRP A 42 -1.56 12.64 -32.21
N ASP A 43 -1.02 13.81 -31.90
CA ASP A 43 0.37 14.14 -32.16
C ASP A 43 1.20 13.72 -30.94
N VAL A 44 1.93 12.61 -31.03
CA VAL A 44 2.86 12.16 -29.99
C VAL A 44 4.16 12.94 -30.09
N THR A 45 4.29 13.97 -29.27
CA THR A 45 5.46 14.86 -29.22
C THR A 45 6.55 14.31 -28.28
N GLU A 46 7.76 14.88 -28.36
CA GLU A 46 8.90 14.43 -27.54
C GLU A 46 8.65 14.59 -26.03
N ASP A 47 7.93 15.64 -25.63
CA ASP A 47 7.51 15.91 -24.25
C ASP A 47 6.40 14.98 -23.74
N GLN A 48 5.69 14.30 -24.63
CA GLN A 48 4.70 13.27 -24.28
C GLN A 48 5.29 11.85 -24.27
N GLY A 49 6.51 11.70 -24.81
CA GLY A 49 7.26 10.46 -24.82
C GLY A 49 7.93 10.15 -23.47
N PRO A 50 8.66 9.02 -23.38
CA PRO A 50 9.40 8.65 -22.18
C PRO A 50 10.47 9.69 -21.83
N ALA A 51 10.53 10.10 -20.56
CA ALA A 51 11.58 10.97 -20.04
C ALA A 51 12.94 10.23 -19.97
N GLU A 52 14.02 10.95 -19.63
CA GLU A 52 15.37 10.38 -19.55
C GLU A 52 15.47 9.21 -18.55
N GLY A 53 14.77 9.30 -17.42
CA GLY A 53 14.73 8.25 -16.39
C GLY A 53 13.70 7.14 -16.63
N ASP A 54 12.87 7.26 -17.68
CA ASP A 54 11.90 6.22 -18.04
C ASP A 54 12.55 5.13 -18.89
N THR A 55 11.86 4.00 -19.03
CA THR A 55 12.26 2.97 -19.99
C THR A 55 11.94 3.40 -21.43
N ASP A 56 12.39 2.62 -22.42
CA ASP A 56 12.22 2.98 -23.84
C ASP A 56 10.75 3.04 -24.30
N CYS A 57 9.85 2.34 -23.60
CA CYS A 57 8.42 2.31 -23.86
C CYS A 57 7.65 2.37 -22.54
N ILE A 58 6.72 3.32 -22.43
CA ILE A 58 5.90 3.56 -21.23
C ILE A 58 4.44 3.17 -21.45
N THR A 59 3.80 2.72 -20.38
CA THR A 59 2.37 2.38 -20.37
C THR A 59 1.51 3.65 -20.29
N ARG A 60 0.52 3.75 -21.17
CA ARG A 60 -0.64 4.65 -21.10
C ARG A 60 -1.89 3.85 -21.43
N VAL A 61 -3.05 4.50 -21.34
CA VAL A 61 -4.34 3.91 -21.69
C VAL A 61 -5.16 4.88 -22.52
N TYR A 62 -6.14 4.34 -23.23
CA TYR A 62 -7.25 5.08 -23.82
C TYR A 62 -8.56 4.47 -23.30
N HIS A 63 -9.59 5.29 -23.18
CA HIS A 63 -10.94 4.84 -22.79
C HIS A 63 -11.99 5.82 -23.31
N SER A 64 -13.26 5.42 -23.28
CA SER A 64 -14.37 6.36 -23.53
C SER A 64 -14.53 7.32 -22.35
N HIS A 65 -14.94 8.57 -22.63
CA HIS A 65 -14.94 9.65 -21.64
C HIS A 65 -16.22 10.51 -21.71
N ILE A 66 -17.37 9.89 -22.00
CA ILE A 66 -18.67 10.55 -21.82
C ILE A 66 -19.01 10.54 -20.34
N ASP A 67 -19.19 9.35 -19.78
CA ASP A 67 -19.25 9.08 -18.34
C ASP A 67 -18.19 8.02 -18.04
N ALA A 68 -16.95 8.46 -17.90
CA ALA A 68 -15.79 7.58 -17.93
C ALA A 68 -15.88 6.38 -16.96
N PRO A 69 -16.31 6.52 -15.68
CA PRO A 69 -16.49 5.36 -14.80
C PRO A 69 -17.46 4.31 -15.35
N ARG A 70 -18.63 4.72 -15.86
CA ARG A 70 -19.62 3.79 -16.42
C ARG A 70 -19.18 3.20 -17.75
N ASP A 71 -18.57 4.01 -18.60
CA ASP A 71 -18.05 3.60 -19.89
C ASP A 71 -16.95 2.53 -19.73
N VAL A 72 -16.04 2.74 -18.77
CA VAL A 72 -14.96 1.80 -18.43
C VAL A 72 -15.53 0.54 -17.78
N ALA A 73 -16.46 0.65 -16.83
CA ALA A 73 -17.15 -0.51 -16.23
C ALA A 73 -17.89 -1.35 -17.28
N SER A 74 -18.39 -0.70 -18.34
CA SER A 74 -19.01 -1.38 -19.49
C SER A 74 -17.99 -2.05 -20.44
N GLY A 75 -16.69 -1.85 -20.22
CA GLY A 75 -15.60 -2.49 -20.93
C GLY A 75 -14.83 -1.61 -21.95
N LEU A 76 -15.11 -0.30 -22.05
CA LEU A 76 -14.47 0.58 -23.04
C LEU A 76 -13.12 1.14 -22.55
N VAL A 77 -12.11 0.28 -22.44
CA VAL A 77 -10.74 0.64 -22.04
C VAL A 77 -9.71 -0.17 -22.85
N GLY A 78 -8.56 0.42 -23.14
CA GLY A 78 -7.46 -0.27 -23.79
C GLY A 78 -6.09 0.39 -23.56
N PRO A 79 -4.99 -0.33 -23.83
CA PRO A 79 -3.65 0.16 -23.60
C PRO A 79 -3.13 1.01 -24.77
N LEU A 80 -2.34 2.03 -24.45
CA LEU A 80 -1.56 2.84 -25.39
C LEU A 80 -0.09 2.79 -24.97
N ILE A 81 0.79 2.23 -25.80
CA ILE A 81 2.22 2.18 -25.50
C ILE A 81 2.93 3.30 -26.27
N ILE A 82 3.63 4.17 -25.55
CA ILE A 82 4.39 5.27 -26.14
C ILE A 82 5.88 4.97 -26.00
N CYS A 83 6.58 4.91 -27.13
CA CYS A 83 8.00 4.58 -27.17
C CYS A 83 8.87 5.74 -27.65
N ARG A 84 10.15 5.72 -27.24
CA ARG A 84 11.16 6.60 -27.80
C ARG A 84 11.29 6.39 -29.32
N LYS A 85 11.69 7.45 -30.01
CA LYS A 85 11.87 7.43 -31.47
C LYS A 85 12.92 6.39 -31.87
N GLY A 86 12.51 5.45 -32.73
CA GLY A 86 13.41 4.42 -33.29
C GLY A 86 13.44 3.10 -32.53
N THR A 87 12.77 2.99 -31.38
CA THR A 87 12.65 1.74 -30.61
C THR A 87 11.80 0.70 -31.35
N MET A 88 10.66 1.12 -31.90
CA MET A 88 9.80 0.27 -32.75
C MET A 88 10.32 0.24 -34.19
N ASN A 89 11.17 -0.72 -34.53
CA ASN A 89 11.46 -1.05 -35.93
C ASN A 89 11.32 -2.57 -36.09
N GLU A 90 10.29 -3.01 -36.83
CA GLU A 90 9.83 -4.41 -37.02
C GLU A 90 8.94 -5.02 -35.92
N GLY A 91 8.13 -4.21 -35.23
CA GLY A 91 6.97 -4.71 -34.45
C GLY A 91 7.25 -5.17 -33.02
N SER A 92 8.49 -5.12 -32.56
CA SER A 92 8.87 -5.24 -31.15
C SER A 92 10.07 -4.33 -30.83
N ASP A 93 10.25 -3.97 -29.55
CA ASP A 93 11.51 -3.41 -29.07
C ASP A 93 12.63 -4.41 -29.35
N LYS A 94 13.72 -3.98 -30.00
CA LYS A 94 14.86 -4.84 -30.39
C LYS A 94 15.54 -5.54 -29.21
N HIS A 95 15.22 -5.12 -27.98
CA HIS A 95 15.84 -5.60 -26.75
C HIS A 95 14.87 -6.33 -25.80
N ILE A 96 13.66 -6.68 -26.25
CA ILE A 96 12.63 -7.37 -25.46
C ILE A 96 12.24 -8.66 -26.20
N ASP A 97 12.23 -9.80 -25.49
CA ASP A 97 11.85 -11.11 -26.04
C ASP A 97 10.33 -11.34 -26.01
N ALA A 98 9.63 -10.78 -25.02
CA ALA A 98 8.18 -10.86 -24.87
C ALA A 98 7.61 -9.63 -24.15
N GLU A 99 6.38 -9.25 -24.50
CA GLU A 99 5.68 -8.10 -23.94
C GLU A 99 4.25 -8.52 -23.55
N PHE A 100 3.84 -8.18 -22.33
CA PHE A 100 2.51 -8.47 -21.80
C PHE A 100 1.89 -7.20 -21.24
N ILE A 101 0.57 -7.09 -21.42
CA ILE A 101 -0.21 -5.94 -20.95
C ILE A 101 -1.32 -6.45 -20.03
N LEU A 102 -1.33 -5.99 -18.78
CA LEU A 102 -2.29 -6.41 -17.77
C LEU A 102 -2.98 -5.22 -17.10
N MET A 103 -4.29 -5.26 -17.11
CA MET A 103 -5.20 -4.42 -16.35
C MET A 103 -5.62 -5.17 -15.09
N PHE A 104 -5.38 -4.58 -13.93
CA PHE A 104 -5.95 -5.02 -12.66
C PHE A 104 -7.15 -4.14 -12.36
N SER A 105 -8.33 -4.76 -12.19
CA SER A 105 -9.57 -4.02 -11.98
C SER A 105 -10.63 -4.87 -11.31
N VAL A 106 -11.28 -4.31 -10.29
CA VAL A 106 -12.59 -4.75 -9.81
C VAL A 106 -13.63 -4.16 -10.76
N ILE A 107 -14.02 -4.96 -11.75
CA ILE A 107 -15.00 -4.51 -12.74
C ILE A 107 -16.39 -4.56 -12.09
N ASP A 108 -16.87 -3.37 -11.70
CA ASP A 108 -18.18 -3.20 -11.07
C ASP A 108 -19.30 -3.13 -12.12
N GLU A 109 -19.94 -4.27 -12.39
CA GLU A 109 -21.06 -4.35 -13.34
C GLU A 109 -22.31 -3.61 -12.85
N ASN A 110 -22.38 -3.17 -11.59
CA ASN A 110 -23.46 -2.30 -11.12
C ASN A 110 -23.38 -0.90 -11.75
N LEU A 111 -22.19 -0.46 -12.18
CA LEU A 111 -21.97 0.82 -12.87
C LEU A 111 -22.15 0.72 -14.38
N SER A 112 -22.07 -0.49 -14.93
CA SER A 112 -22.20 -0.78 -16.36
C SER A 112 -23.50 -0.20 -16.94
N TRP A 113 -23.43 0.29 -18.17
CA TRP A 113 -24.62 0.71 -18.92
C TRP A 113 -25.59 -0.45 -19.17
N TYR A 114 -25.10 -1.69 -19.08
CA TYR A 114 -25.81 -2.91 -19.45
C TYR A 114 -26.40 -3.69 -18.27
N LEU A 115 -26.38 -3.14 -17.04
CA LEU A 115 -26.89 -3.84 -15.84
C LEU A 115 -28.34 -4.34 -16.02
N GLU A 116 -29.25 -3.51 -16.52
CA GLU A 116 -30.65 -3.91 -16.75
C GLU A 116 -30.78 -5.06 -17.77
N ASP A 117 -30.01 -4.97 -18.84
CA ASP A 117 -30.01 -5.98 -19.90
C ASP A 117 -29.45 -7.31 -19.37
N ASN A 118 -28.39 -7.25 -18.55
CA ASN A 118 -27.80 -8.40 -17.88
C ASN A 118 -28.77 -9.04 -16.89
N ILE A 119 -29.43 -8.25 -16.03
CA ILE A 119 -30.45 -8.75 -15.09
C ILE A 119 -31.58 -9.46 -15.85
N LYS A 120 -32.09 -8.84 -16.92
CA LYS A 120 -33.18 -9.42 -17.72
C LYS A 120 -32.76 -10.71 -18.45
N THR A 121 -31.50 -10.80 -18.87
CA THR A 121 -30.99 -11.92 -19.68
C THR A 121 -30.57 -13.11 -18.83
N TYR A 122 -29.89 -12.87 -17.71
CA TYR A 122 -29.20 -13.90 -16.95
C TYR A 122 -29.86 -14.26 -15.61
N CYS A 123 -30.65 -13.37 -15.00
CA CYS A 123 -31.42 -13.73 -13.80
C CYS A 123 -32.66 -14.53 -14.19
N SER A 124 -32.87 -15.69 -13.57
CA SER A 124 -34.06 -16.52 -13.80
C SER A 124 -35.36 -15.87 -13.35
N GLU A 125 -35.29 -15.00 -12.33
CA GLU A 125 -36.42 -14.23 -11.80
C GLU A 125 -36.06 -12.73 -11.63
N PRO A 126 -35.95 -11.95 -12.73
CA PRO A 126 -35.49 -10.56 -12.71
C PRO A 126 -36.31 -9.64 -11.79
N SER A 127 -37.60 -9.92 -11.60
CA SER A 127 -38.49 -9.12 -10.75
C SER A 127 -38.20 -9.23 -9.26
N LYS A 128 -37.41 -10.23 -8.82
CA LYS A 128 -37.02 -10.41 -7.42
C LYS A 128 -35.70 -9.70 -7.08
N VAL A 129 -34.96 -9.23 -8.08
CA VAL A 129 -33.67 -8.59 -7.87
C VAL A 129 -33.85 -7.25 -7.16
N ARG A 130 -33.15 -7.10 -6.04
CA ARG A 130 -32.98 -5.84 -5.33
C ARG A 130 -31.58 -5.31 -5.64
N LYS A 131 -31.49 -4.16 -6.28
CA LYS A 131 -30.21 -3.58 -6.71
C LYS A 131 -29.48 -2.85 -5.57
N ASP A 132 -30.22 -2.53 -4.52
CA ASP A 132 -29.74 -1.95 -3.27
C ASP A 132 -29.25 -3.01 -2.27
N ASP A 133 -29.38 -4.28 -2.60
CA ASP A 133 -28.92 -5.39 -1.79
C ASP A 133 -27.39 -5.54 -1.92
N GLU A 134 -26.69 -5.54 -0.80
CA GLU A 134 -25.21 -5.52 -0.76
C GLU A 134 -24.62 -6.80 -1.35
N ASP A 135 -25.18 -7.97 -1.03
CA ASP A 135 -24.75 -9.25 -1.60
C ASP A 135 -24.94 -9.29 -3.12
N PHE A 136 -26.05 -8.74 -3.63
CA PHE A 136 -26.24 -8.59 -5.07
C PHE A 136 -25.19 -7.67 -5.70
N GLN A 137 -24.92 -6.51 -5.10
CA GLN A 137 -23.91 -5.60 -5.62
C GLN A 137 -22.52 -6.23 -5.61
N GLU A 138 -22.15 -6.87 -4.52
CA GLU A 138 -20.86 -7.56 -4.37
C GLU A 138 -20.72 -8.71 -5.38
N SER A 139 -21.78 -9.47 -5.63
CA SER A 139 -21.75 -10.55 -6.63
C SER A 139 -21.47 -10.07 -8.06
N ASN A 140 -21.68 -8.77 -8.34
CA ASN A 140 -21.43 -8.13 -9.62
C ASN A 140 -20.05 -7.44 -9.70
N LYS A 141 -19.23 -7.50 -8.64
CA LYS A 141 -17.86 -6.98 -8.63
C LYS A 141 -16.86 -8.06 -9.05
N MET A 142 -16.42 -7.98 -10.30
CA MET A 142 -15.52 -8.98 -10.88
C MET A 142 -14.06 -8.60 -10.64
N HIS A 143 -13.44 -9.20 -9.62
CA HIS A 143 -12.05 -8.99 -9.21
C HIS A 143 -11.07 -9.62 -10.22
N SER A 144 -10.74 -8.91 -11.29
CA SER A 144 -10.21 -9.50 -12.51
C SER A 144 -8.83 -9.00 -12.94
N ILE A 145 -8.14 -9.82 -13.74
CA ILE A 145 -6.98 -9.43 -14.54
C ILE A 145 -7.39 -9.51 -16.01
N ASN A 146 -7.39 -8.38 -16.73
CA ASN A 146 -7.92 -8.26 -18.09
C ASN A 146 -9.36 -8.81 -18.26
N GLY A 147 -10.21 -8.71 -17.24
CA GLY A 147 -11.59 -9.23 -17.27
C GLY A 147 -11.70 -10.74 -16.98
N TYR A 148 -10.61 -11.42 -16.64
CA TYR A 148 -10.62 -12.83 -16.21
C TYR A 148 -10.43 -12.95 -14.69
N VAL A 149 -11.24 -13.81 -14.08
CA VAL A 149 -11.18 -14.18 -12.66
C VAL A 149 -10.73 -15.65 -12.52
N TYR A 150 -10.40 -16.10 -11.31
CA TYR A 150 -10.11 -17.49 -10.93
C TYR A 150 -9.14 -18.24 -11.84
N GLY A 151 -8.07 -17.59 -12.30
CA GLY A 151 -6.99 -18.25 -13.04
C GLY A 151 -7.25 -18.46 -14.53
N TYR A 152 -8.33 -17.92 -15.10
CA TYR A 152 -8.73 -18.17 -16.49
C TYR A 152 -8.00 -17.34 -17.56
N LEU A 153 -7.16 -16.37 -17.17
CA LEU A 153 -6.39 -15.55 -18.12
C LEU A 153 -5.44 -16.43 -18.96
N PRO A 154 -5.58 -16.50 -20.30
CA PRO A 154 -4.78 -17.39 -21.12
C PRO A 154 -3.45 -16.77 -21.58
N ASP A 155 -2.59 -17.63 -22.16
CA ASP A 155 -1.47 -17.24 -23.04
C ASP A 155 -0.33 -16.39 -22.44
N LEU A 156 -0.16 -16.41 -21.12
CA LEU A 156 1.05 -15.84 -20.47
C LEU A 156 2.20 -16.85 -20.49
N THR A 157 2.85 -17.03 -21.63
CA THR A 157 4.00 -17.96 -21.78
C THR A 157 5.27 -17.24 -22.20
N MET A 158 6.37 -17.53 -21.51
CA MET A 158 7.71 -17.02 -21.80
C MET A 158 8.75 -18.13 -21.64
N CYS A 159 9.97 -17.87 -22.10
CA CYS A 159 11.11 -18.75 -21.94
C CYS A 159 12.02 -18.28 -20.80
N VAL A 160 12.71 -19.21 -20.14
CA VAL A 160 13.85 -18.88 -19.26
C VAL A 160 14.85 -18.01 -20.02
N GLU A 161 15.41 -17.00 -19.35
CA GLU A 161 16.28 -15.95 -19.90
C GLU A 161 15.62 -14.93 -20.83
N ASP A 162 14.30 -14.98 -21.07
CA ASP A 162 13.63 -13.92 -21.82
C ASP A 162 13.70 -12.59 -21.06
N LYS A 163 14.02 -11.50 -21.75
CA LYS A 163 13.76 -10.17 -21.21
C LYS A 163 12.31 -9.81 -21.50
N VAL A 164 11.48 -9.95 -20.46
CA VAL A 164 10.03 -9.77 -20.54
C VAL A 164 9.65 -8.39 -20.02
N LYS A 165 8.83 -7.68 -20.80
CA LYS A 165 8.29 -6.37 -20.42
C LYS A 165 6.82 -6.52 -20.02
N TRP A 166 6.51 -6.02 -18.82
CA TRP A 166 5.16 -6.00 -18.28
C TRP A 166 4.65 -4.56 -18.26
N HIS A 167 3.59 -4.31 -19.01
CA HIS A 167 2.83 -3.08 -18.99
C HIS A 167 1.62 -3.27 -18.08
N LEU A 168 1.66 -2.66 -16.90
CA LEU A 168 0.68 -2.88 -15.84
C LEU A 168 -0.09 -1.60 -15.58
N PHE A 169 -1.40 -1.71 -15.39
CA PHE A 169 -2.21 -0.58 -14.96
C PHE A 169 -3.39 -0.99 -14.09
N GLY A 170 -3.74 -0.10 -13.16
CA GLY A 170 -4.94 -0.24 -12.33
C GLY A 170 -6.08 0.61 -12.87
N MET A 171 -7.32 0.14 -12.72
CA MET A 171 -8.52 0.86 -13.16
C MET A 171 -9.70 0.54 -12.25
N GLY A 172 -10.54 1.54 -11.94
CA GLY A 172 -11.77 1.37 -11.18
C GLY A 172 -11.98 2.46 -10.11
N ASN A 173 -12.29 2.09 -8.87
CA ASN A 173 -12.77 2.97 -7.81
C ASN A 173 -11.93 2.89 -6.51
N GLU A 174 -12.50 3.24 -5.36
CA GLU A 174 -11.83 3.20 -4.05
C GLU A 174 -11.40 1.79 -3.61
N ALA A 175 -12.05 0.73 -4.09
CA ALA A 175 -11.65 -0.66 -3.82
C ALA A 175 -10.44 -1.10 -4.66
N ASP A 176 -10.09 -0.38 -5.72
CA ASP A 176 -9.04 -0.76 -6.67
C ASP A 176 -7.62 -0.45 -6.17
N ILE A 177 -7.28 -0.97 -5.00
CA ILE A 177 -5.91 -1.03 -4.48
C ILE A 177 -5.39 -2.43 -4.79
N HIS A 178 -4.51 -2.54 -5.77
CA HIS A 178 -4.00 -3.84 -6.22
C HIS A 178 -2.53 -4.01 -5.85
N ALA A 179 -2.18 -5.22 -5.42
CA ALA A 179 -0.81 -5.63 -5.12
C ALA A 179 -0.43 -6.82 -6.02
N ALA A 180 -0.04 -6.55 -7.26
CA ALA A 180 0.25 -7.57 -8.25
C ALA A 180 1.57 -8.30 -7.94
N TYR A 181 1.48 -9.55 -7.47
CA TYR A 181 2.63 -10.37 -7.07
C TYR A 181 2.90 -11.49 -8.08
N PHE A 182 4.13 -11.53 -8.58
CA PHE A 182 4.60 -12.55 -9.52
C PHE A 182 5.35 -13.64 -8.76
N HIS A 183 4.67 -14.74 -8.43
CA HIS A 183 5.24 -15.79 -7.58
C HIS A 183 6.55 -16.34 -8.15
N GLY A 184 7.56 -16.44 -7.29
CA GLY A 184 8.87 -17.01 -7.61
C GLY A 184 9.71 -16.21 -8.60
N GLN A 185 9.28 -15.00 -8.98
CA GLN A 185 10.01 -14.09 -9.86
C GLN A 185 10.21 -12.73 -9.19
N THR A 186 11.18 -11.98 -9.69
CA THR A 186 11.34 -10.56 -9.34
C THR A 186 11.34 -9.72 -10.60
N LEU A 187 11.04 -8.44 -10.46
CA LEU A 187 11.00 -7.46 -11.51
C LEU A 187 11.90 -6.26 -11.17
N ILE A 188 12.20 -5.47 -12.18
CA ILE A 188 12.79 -4.15 -12.04
C ILE A 188 11.74 -3.11 -12.42
N GLU A 189 11.42 -2.25 -11.47
CA GLU A 189 10.55 -1.07 -11.62
C GLU A 189 11.41 0.18 -11.38
N ARG A 190 11.57 1.04 -12.40
CA ARG A 190 12.38 2.28 -12.29
C ARG A 190 13.75 2.08 -11.63
N HIS A 191 14.48 1.07 -12.09
CA HIS A 191 15.79 0.65 -11.57
C HIS A 191 15.80 0.07 -10.15
N HIS A 192 14.65 -0.17 -9.53
CA HIS A 192 14.55 -0.80 -8.22
C HIS A 192 14.02 -2.22 -8.32
N ARG A 193 14.59 -3.13 -7.54
CA ARG A 193 14.13 -4.51 -7.44
C ARG A 193 12.80 -4.57 -6.68
N VAL A 194 11.81 -5.22 -7.28
CA VAL A 194 10.48 -5.46 -6.70
C VAL A 194 10.02 -6.88 -7.02
N ASP A 195 8.99 -7.38 -6.34
CA ASP A 195 8.29 -8.62 -6.69
C ASP A 195 6.76 -8.43 -6.70
N THR A 196 6.28 -7.49 -5.90
CA THR A 196 4.92 -6.94 -5.89
C THR A 196 4.90 -5.53 -6.52
N ILE A 197 3.90 -5.26 -7.35
CA ILE A 197 3.65 -3.94 -7.96
C ILE A 197 2.29 -3.41 -7.52
N ASN A 198 2.27 -2.21 -6.95
CA ASN A 198 1.04 -1.57 -6.49
C ASN A 198 0.38 -0.79 -7.63
N LEU A 199 -0.92 -1.01 -7.84
CA LEU A 199 -1.71 -0.33 -8.87
C LEU A 199 -2.99 0.24 -8.24
N PHE A 200 -3.26 1.51 -8.52
CA PHE A 200 -4.47 2.24 -8.13
C PHE A 200 -5.24 2.68 -9.39
N PRO A 201 -6.45 3.24 -9.29
CA PRO A 201 -7.14 3.80 -10.45
C PRO A 201 -6.23 4.75 -11.26
N ALA A 202 -6.06 4.44 -12.54
CA ALA A 202 -5.20 5.16 -13.48
C ALA A 202 -3.70 5.24 -13.08
N THR A 203 -3.20 4.24 -12.34
CA THR A 203 -1.76 4.01 -12.17
C THR A 203 -1.21 3.28 -13.39
N PHE A 204 -0.13 3.79 -13.99
CA PHE A 204 0.52 3.16 -15.15
C PHE A 204 1.97 2.85 -14.81
N ILE A 205 2.32 1.57 -14.85
CA ILE A 205 3.65 1.06 -14.52
C ILE A 205 4.15 0.20 -15.66
N ASP A 206 5.46 0.25 -15.85
CA ASP A 206 6.18 -0.63 -16.73
C ASP A 206 7.31 -1.29 -15.93
N ALA A 207 7.43 -2.61 -16.04
CA ALA A 207 8.39 -3.40 -15.29
C ALA A 207 9.07 -4.43 -16.19
N VAL A 208 10.31 -4.78 -15.86
CA VAL A 208 11.09 -5.76 -16.62
C VAL A 208 11.37 -6.97 -15.75
N MET A 209 11.14 -8.16 -16.30
CA MET A 209 11.39 -9.45 -15.66
C MET A 209 12.37 -10.26 -16.52
N ILE A 210 13.24 -11.03 -15.87
CA ILE A 210 14.02 -12.09 -16.51
C ILE A 210 13.70 -13.39 -15.75
N PRO A 211 12.87 -14.29 -16.31
CA PRO A 211 12.43 -15.47 -15.59
C PRO A 211 13.54 -16.53 -15.56
N ARG A 212 13.74 -17.16 -14.40
CA ARG A 212 14.82 -18.15 -14.18
C ARG A 212 14.34 -19.57 -13.98
N SER A 213 13.25 -19.74 -13.25
CA SER A 213 12.78 -21.05 -12.83
C SER A 213 11.67 -21.55 -13.77
N PRO A 214 11.89 -22.61 -14.56
CA PRO A 214 10.85 -23.18 -15.40
C PRO A 214 9.72 -23.76 -14.53
N GLY A 215 8.48 -23.60 -15.00
CA GLY A 215 7.28 -24.02 -14.28
C GLY A 215 6.08 -23.14 -14.59
N GLU A 216 4.93 -23.50 -14.03
CA GLU A 216 3.70 -22.71 -14.07
C GLU A 216 3.54 -21.96 -12.74
N TRP A 217 3.48 -20.65 -12.79
CA TRP A 217 3.55 -19.74 -11.64
C TRP A 217 2.26 -18.95 -11.48
N LEU A 218 1.88 -18.68 -10.23
CA LEU A 218 0.76 -17.82 -9.90
C LEU A 218 1.13 -16.35 -10.09
N LEU A 219 0.26 -15.62 -10.77
CA LEU A 219 0.17 -14.16 -10.71
C LEU A 219 -1.12 -13.84 -9.97
N SER A 220 -1.04 -13.13 -8.85
CA SER A 220 -2.24 -12.75 -8.12
C SER A 220 -2.13 -11.37 -7.51
N CYS A 221 -3.28 -10.75 -7.27
CA CYS A 221 -3.33 -9.66 -6.30
C CYS A 221 -3.06 -10.22 -4.90
N GLN A 222 -2.40 -9.46 -4.02
CA GLN A 222 -2.17 -9.84 -2.63
C GLN A 222 -3.06 -9.09 -1.62
N VAL A 223 -4.08 -8.38 -2.11
CA VAL A 223 -5.14 -7.81 -1.26
C VAL A 223 -6.12 -8.91 -0.91
N ASN A 224 -6.43 -9.09 0.37
CA ASN A 224 -7.22 -10.22 0.88
C ASN A 224 -8.51 -10.45 0.09
N ASP A 225 -9.36 -9.43 0.01
CA ASP A 225 -10.68 -9.50 -0.61
C ASP A 225 -10.56 -9.76 -2.13
N HIS A 226 -9.50 -9.24 -2.77
CA HIS A 226 -9.23 -9.48 -4.19
C HIS A 226 -8.75 -10.92 -4.45
N ILE A 227 -8.00 -11.52 -3.52
CA ILE A 227 -7.62 -12.94 -3.61
C ILE A 227 -8.88 -13.81 -3.56
N GLU A 228 -9.75 -13.58 -2.57
CA GLU A 228 -10.99 -14.35 -2.38
C GLU A 228 -11.98 -14.14 -3.54
N GLY A 229 -12.06 -12.91 -4.05
CA GLY A 229 -12.78 -12.54 -5.27
C GLY A 229 -12.22 -13.14 -6.56
N GLY A 230 -11.04 -13.79 -6.49
CA GLY A 230 -10.49 -14.56 -7.60
C GLY A 230 -9.55 -13.79 -8.52
N MET A 231 -8.93 -12.70 -8.08
CA MET A 231 -7.97 -11.92 -8.89
C MET A 231 -6.63 -12.65 -9.03
N GLN A 232 -6.65 -13.69 -9.86
CA GLN A 232 -5.60 -14.67 -10.03
C GLN A 232 -5.48 -15.06 -11.50
N ALA A 233 -4.24 -15.28 -11.95
CA ALA A 233 -3.86 -15.76 -13.27
C ALA A 233 -2.66 -16.72 -13.13
N LEU A 234 -2.43 -17.54 -14.15
CA LEU A 234 -1.25 -18.40 -14.24
C LEU A 234 -0.37 -17.93 -15.39
N PHE A 235 0.95 -17.97 -15.21
CA PHE A 235 1.92 -17.78 -16.28
C PHE A 235 2.91 -18.94 -16.33
N THR A 236 3.34 -19.30 -17.55
CA THR A 236 4.21 -20.44 -17.79
C THR A 236 5.59 -19.97 -18.23
N VAL A 237 6.61 -20.41 -17.49
CA VAL A 237 8.02 -20.25 -17.87
C VAL A 237 8.53 -21.58 -18.43
N LYS A 238 8.87 -21.61 -19.71
CA LYS A 238 9.38 -22.79 -20.42
C LYS A 238 10.90 -22.80 -20.47
N ASP A 239 11.49 -23.98 -20.37
CA ASP A 239 12.89 -24.17 -20.75
C ASP A 239 13.01 -24.26 -22.27
N CYS A 240 13.42 -23.15 -22.89
CA CYS A 240 13.62 -23.04 -24.33
C CYS A 240 15.09 -23.24 -24.74
N ARG A 241 15.94 -23.74 -23.83
CA ARG A 241 17.36 -24.03 -24.05
C ARG A 241 18.20 -22.83 -24.51
N LYS A 242 17.86 -21.63 -24.02
CA LYS A 242 18.75 -20.46 -24.13
C LYS A 242 20.00 -20.70 -23.26
N TYR A 243 21.12 -20.09 -23.63
CA TYR A 243 22.36 -20.19 -22.85
C TYR A 243 22.15 -19.57 -21.47
N THR A 244 22.05 -20.40 -20.44
CA THR A 244 22.07 -19.96 -19.06
C THR A 244 23.51 -19.64 -18.69
N THR A 245 23.77 -18.44 -18.20
CA THR A 245 25.02 -18.18 -17.50
C THR A 245 24.96 -18.93 -16.18
N ASP A 246 25.55 -20.13 -16.13
CA ASP A 246 25.81 -20.84 -14.88
C ASP A 246 26.70 -19.95 -14.02
N GLN A 247 26.09 -19.19 -13.11
CA GLN A 247 26.85 -18.55 -12.05
C GLN A 247 27.29 -19.64 -11.08
N ASN A 248 28.60 -19.82 -10.95
CA ASN A 248 29.21 -20.68 -9.93
C ASN A 248 28.69 -20.25 -8.54
N GLU A 249 27.68 -20.95 -8.04
CA GLU A 249 27.08 -20.72 -6.72
C GLU A 249 28.13 -21.01 -5.63
N SER A 250 28.37 -20.02 -4.77
CA SER A 250 29.23 -20.15 -3.61
C SER A 250 28.43 -20.77 -2.45
N ALA A 251 28.97 -21.85 -1.89
CA ALA A 251 28.32 -22.86 -1.05
C ALA A 251 27.87 -22.46 0.38
N LYS A 252 27.69 -21.17 0.71
CA LYS A 252 27.30 -20.78 2.08
C LYS A 252 25.80 -20.85 2.26
N ILE A 253 25.37 -21.81 3.08
CA ILE A 253 23.96 -22.03 3.44
C ILE A 253 23.70 -21.39 4.81
N ARG A 254 22.68 -20.53 4.88
CA ARG A 254 22.14 -20.01 6.14
C ARG A 254 20.98 -20.87 6.59
N GLN A 255 21.23 -21.64 7.64
CA GLN A 255 20.25 -22.54 8.22
C GLN A 255 19.41 -21.82 9.27
N TYR A 256 18.09 -21.99 9.19
CA TYR A 256 17.11 -21.58 10.17
C TYR A 256 16.25 -22.78 10.58
N PHE A 257 15.83 -22.80 11.85
CA PHE A 257 14.88 -23.78 12.38
C PHE A 257 13.69 -23.01 12.92
N ILE A 258 12.55 -23.12 12.25
CA ILE A 258 11.36 -22.31 12.54
C ILE A 258 10.20 -23.25 12.81
N ALA A 259 9.40 -22.97 13.84
CA ALA A 259 8.15 -23.69 14.08
C ALA A 259 6.96 -22.74 14.09
N ALA A 260 5.82 -23.22 13.61
CA ALA A 260 4.53 -22.57 13.83
C ALA A 260 3.96 -23.07 15.16
N GLU A 261 3.59 -22.15 16.04
CA GLU A 261 3.07 -22.45 17.37
C GLU A 261 1.86 -21.58 17.71
N GLU A 262 0.91 -22.16 18.45
CA GLU A 262 -0.26 -21.46 18.95
C GLU A 262 0.04 -20.76 20.27
N ILE A 263 -0.29 -19.47 20.36
CA ILE A 263 -0.13 -18.65 21.55
C ILE A 263 -1.41 -17.85 21.83
N ILE A 264 -1.54 -17.31 23.04
CA ILE A 264 -2.46 -16.20 23.30
C ILE A 264 -1.67 -14.90 23.14
N TRP A 265 -2.07 -14.09 22.18
CA TRP A 265 -1.51 -12.77 21.91
C TRP A 265 -2.39 -11.69 22.54
N ASN A 266 -1.77 -10.73 23.22
CA ASN A 266 -2.44 -9.56 23.78
C ASN A 266 -1.94 -8.31 23.05
N TYR A 267 -2.86 -7.61 22.35
CA TYR A 267 -2.55 -6.41 21.56
C TYR A 267 -2.20 -5.17 22.41
N GLY A 268 -2.62 -5.16 23.67
CA GLY A 268 -2.44 -4.06 24.63
C GLY A 268 -1.97 -4.58 26.00
N PRO A 269 -0.75 -5.14 26.10
CA PRO A 269 -0.27 -5.80 27.31
C PRO A 269 -0.21 -4.92 28.56
N SER A 270 -0.11 -3.59 28.44
CA SER A 270 -0.13 -2.68 29.59
C SER A 270 -1.54 -2.39 30.11
N ALA A 271 -2.58 -2.76 29.35
CA ALA A 271 -3.97 -2.35 29.53
C ALA A 271 -4.21 -0.82 29.46
N MET A 272 -3.22 -0.04 29.01
CA MET A 272 -3.28 1.43 28.95
C MET A 272 -3.09 1.94 27.52
N ASN A 273 -3.84 2.99 27.17
CA ASN A 273 -3.52 3.85 26.04
C ASN A 273 -2.40 4.80 26.45
N HIS A 274 -1.19 4.61 25.94
CA HIS A 274 -0.01 5.40 26.34
C HIS A 274 -0.01 6.83 25.81
N PHE A 275 -0.97 7.21 24.97
CA PHE A 275 -1.13 8.58 24.45
C PHE A 275 -2.09 9.40 25.30
N THR A 276 -3.19 8.80 25.77
CA THR A 276 -4.19 9.48 26.62
C THR A 276 -3.94 9.27 28.11
N GLY A 277 -3.22 8.20 28.49
CA GLY A 277 -3.00 7.81 29.88
C GLY A 277 -4.21 7.14 30.53
N GLN A 278 -5.22 6.73 29.75
CA GLN A 278 -6.43 6.05 30.21
C GLN A 278 -6.35 4.54 30.01
N GLU A 279 -7.16 3.77 30.75
CA GLU A 279 -7.28 2.32 30.55
C GLU A 279 -7.98 2.01 29.22
N LEU A 280 -7.49 1.00 28.49
CA LEU A 280 -7.97 0.69 27.13
C LEU A 280 -9.47 0.37 27.07
N ILE A 281 -10.03 -0.18 28.15
CA ILE A 281 -11.45 -0.54 28.24
C ILE A 281 -12.37 0.65 28.58
N THR A 282 -11.81 1.81 28.94
CA THR A 282 -12.58 3.02 29.30
C THR A 282 -12.32 4.20 28.38
N ASP A 283 -11.19 4.19 27.68
CA ASP A 283 -10.84 5.17 26.67
C ASP A 283 -11.77 5.00 25.46
N SER A 284 -12.42 6.09 25.06
CA SER A 284 -13.48 6.06 24.05
C SER A 284 -13.01 5.61 22.67
N GLU A 285 -11.72 5.77 22.35
CA GLU A 285 -11.17 5.30 21.08
C GLU A 285 -10.92 3.79 21.13
N SER A 286 -10.33 3.30 22.23
CA SER A 286 -9.90 1.91 22.33
C SER A 286 -10.95 0.94 22.87
N GLN A 287 -12.00 1.41 23.56
CA GLN A 287 -12.99 0.54 24.20
C GLN A 287 -13.60 -0.44 23.19
N ILE A 288 -13.89 -0.01 21.97
CA ILE A 288 -14.52 -0.82 20.92
C ILE A 288 -13.76 -2.12 20.66
N PHE A 289 -12.42 -2.08 20.73
CA PHE A 289 -11.54 -3.22 20.42
C PHE A 289 -11.10 -4.02 21.66
N PHE A 290 -11.12 -3.39 22.84
CA PHE A 290 -10.58 -3.97 24.07
C PHE A 290 -11.65 -4.40 25.08
N GLU A 291 -12.90 -3.95 24.92
CA GLU A 291 -14.01 -4.39 25.76
C GLU A 291 -14.25 -5.90 25.61
N GLN A 292 -14.24 -6.60 26.74
CA GLN A 292 -14.61 -8.01 26.82
C GLN A 292 -15.98 -8.11 27.50
N SER A 293 -16.95 -8.77 26.85
CA SER A 293 -18.34 -8.81 27.32
C SER A 293 -19.04 -10.14 26.98
N GLU A 294 -20.37 -10.20 27.11
CA GLU A 294 -21.15 -11.36 26.65
C GLU A 294 -21.00 -11.61 25.14
N THR A 295 -20.80 -10.54 24.37
CA THR A 295 -20.79 -10.57 22.90
C THR A 295 -19.51 -10.01 22.28
N ARG A 296 -18.43 -9.88 23.06
CA ARG A 296 -17.13 -9.33 22.63
C ARG A 296 -15.96 -10.13 23.18
N ILE A 297 -14.97 -10.41 22.33
CA ILE A 297 -13.77 -11.20 22.68
C ILE A 297 -12.81 -10.37 23.55
N GLY A 298 -12.63 -9.08 23.25
CA GLY A 298 -11.70 -8.17 23.92
C GLY A 298 -10.32 -8.14 23.26
N GLY A 299 -9.28 -7.70 23.97
CA GLY A 299 -7.97 -7.43 23.40
C GLY A 299 -6.97 -8.61 23.32
N SER A 300 -7.41 -9.85 23.56
CA SER A 300 -6.54 -11.03 23.58
C SER A 300 -7.11 -12.18 22.75
N TYR A 301 -6.28 -12.75 21.86
CA TYR A 301 -6.68 -13.74 20.87
C TYR A 301 -5.68 -14.90 20.82
N LYS A 302 -6.17 -16.11 20.64
CA LYS A 302 -5.40 -17.27 20.20
C LYS A 302 -4.95 -17.04 18.75
N LYS A 303 -3.65 -17.20 18.52
CA LYS A 303 -2.98 -16.95 17.23
C LYS A 303 -1.94 -18.03 16.94
N ALA A 304 -1.56 -18.21 15.68
CA ALA A 304 -0.41 -19.00 15.28
C ALA A 304 0.75 -18.08 14.88
N ILE A 305 1.94 -18.30 15.44
CA ILE A 305 3.12 -17.47 15.14
C ILE A 305 4.33 -18.33 14.78
N TYR A 306 5.26 -17.74 14.03
CA TYR A 306 6.57 -18.35 13.78
C TYR A 306 7.55 -18.08 14.92
N LYS A 307 8.23 -19.12 15.40
CA LYS A 307 9.30 -19.03 16.40
C LYS A 307 10.57 -19.72 15.93
N GLU A 308 11.71 -19.14 16.26
CA GLU A 308 13.02 -19.72 15.94
C GLU A 308 13.52 -20.67 17.03
N TYR A 309 14.16 -21.74 16.61
CA TYR A 309 14.81 -22.75 17.45
C TYR A 309 16.30 -22.81 17.16
N THR A 310 17.07 -23.33 18.12
CA THR A 310 18.53 -23.45 17.99
C THR A 310 18.95 -24.52 16.98
N ASP A 311 18.17 -25.59 16.85
CA ASP A 311 18.45 -26.72 15.97
C ASP A 311 17.18 -27.48 15.53
N GLY A 312 17.39 -28.53 14.70
CA GLY A 312 16.32 -29.35 14.14
C GLY A 312 15.63 -30.31 15.11
N THR A 313 16.02 -30.32 16.40
CA THR A 313 15.29 -31.08 17.43
C THR A 313 14.04 -30.36 17.89
N PHE A 314 13.98 -29.03 17.69
CA PHE A 314 12.89 -28.15 18.15
C PHE A 314 12.63 -28.26 19.67
N MET A 315 13.68 -28.48 20.47
CA MET A 315 13.58 -28.56 21.93
C MET A 315 13.90 -27.24 22.63
N GLU A 316 14.86 -26.46 22.11
CA GLU A 316 15.27 -25.18 22.70
C GLU A 316 14.92 -24.03 21.78
N GLN A 317 13.95 -23.21 22.20
CA GLN A 317 13.59 -21.98 21.50
C GLN A 317 14.74 -20.97 21.61
N LYS A 318 15.16 -20.40 20.48
CA LYS A 318 16.16 -19.34 20.45
C LYS A 318 15.54 -18.07 21.02
N LYS A 319 16.14 -17.54 22.09
CA LYS A 319 15.67 -16.31 22.74
C LYS A 319 15.99 -15.10 21.86
N ARG A 320 15.00 -14.23 21.66
CA ARG A 320 15.20 -12.93 21.01
C ARG A 320 16.23 -12.11 21.78
N ILE A 321 17.13 -11.47 21.07
CA ILE A 321 18.09 -10.52 21.66
C ILE A 321 17.39 -9.18 21.98
N PRO A 322 17.96 -8.31 22.82
CA PRO A 322 17.35 -7.02 23.17
C PRO A 322 16.97 -6.17 21.95
N GLU A 323 17.75 -6.27 20.87
CA GLU A 323 17.48 -5.54 19.62
C GLU A 323 16.26 -6.06 18.84
N GLU A 324 15.80 -7.28 19.11
CA GLU A 324 14.67 -7.95 18.43
C GLU A 324 13.37 -7.88 19.24
N VAL A 325 13.38 -7.25 20.42
CA VAL A 325 12.18 -7.13 21.30
C VAL A 325 11.02 -6.46 20.57
N HIS A 326 11.32 -5.52 19.66
CA HIS A 326 10.33 -4.78 18.89
C HIS A 326 9.54 -5.64 17.89
N LEU A 327 10.01 -6.85 17.54
CA LEU A 327 9.37 -7.71 16.54
C LEU A 327 7.94 -8.13 16.94
N GLY A 328 7.61 -8.11 18.23
CA GLY A 328 6.26 -8.41 18.69
C GLY A 328 5.76 -9.75 18.17
N LEU A 329 4.66 -9.73 17.44
CA LEU A 329 4.02 -10.91 16.86
C LEU A 329 4.81 -11.53 15.70
N LEU A 330 5.69 -10.78 15.05
CA LEU A 330 6.43 -11.23 13.87
C LEU A 330 7.33 -12.44 14.14
N GLY A 331 7.48 -13.28 13.12
CA GLY A 331 8.48 -14.34 13.08
C GLY A 331 9.93 -13.84 13.20
N PRO A 332 10.89 -14.77 13.34
CA PRO A 332 12.31 -14.41 13.31
C PRO A 332 12.75 -13.79 11.98
N ILE A 333 13.82 -13.00 12.04
CA ILE A 333 14.35 -12.34 10.84
C ILE A 333 15.19 -13.32 10.03
N ILE A 334 14.77 -13.59 8.79
CA ILE A 334 15.57 -14.34 7.82
C ILE A 334 16.43 -13.35 7.03
N LYS A 335 17.73 -13.63 6.87
CA LYS A 335 18.63 -12.76 6.10
C LYS A 335 19.57 -13.58 5.25
N ALA A 336 19.90 -13.10 4.06
CA ALA A 336 20.96 -13.65 3.24
C ALA A 336 21.59 -12.60 2.33
N GLU A 337 22.82 -12.87 1.89
CA GLU A 337 23.50 -12.09 0.85
C GLU A 337 23.35 -12.75 -0.51
N VAL A 338 23.49 -11.94 -1.57
CA VAL A 338 23.67 -12.42 -2.95
C VAL A 338 24.81 -13.44 -3.02
N GLY A 339 24.49 -14.60 -3.60
CA GLY A 339 25.37 -15.76 -3.76
C GLY A 339 25.32 -16.75 -2.60
N GLU A 340 24.46 -16.55 -1.59
CA GLU A 340 24.18 -17.52 -0.53
C GLU A 340 22.86 -18.28 -0.79
N SER A 341 22.61 -19.35 -0.03
CA SER A 341 21.31 -20.04 0.01
C SER A 341 20.72 -19.98 1.41
N ILE A 342 19.39 -19.91 1.50
CA ILE A 342 18.63 -19.99 2.74
C ILE A 342 18.05 -21.39 2.84
N ARG A 343 18.25 -22.04 3.99
CA ARG A 343 17.61 -23.31 4.31
C ARG A 343 16.76 -23.13 5.56
N VAL A 344 15.45 -23.34 5.44
CA VAL A 344 14.51 -23.25 6.56
C VAL A 344 13.93 -24.64 6.84
N THR A 345 14.32 -25.24 7.95
CA THR A 345 13.65 -26.44 8.45
C THR A 345 12.45 -25.99 9.27
N PHE A 346 11.27 -26.17 8.72
CA PHE A 346 10.00 -25.77 9.29
C PHE A 346 9.29 -26.95 9.95
N ARG A 347 8.91 -26.79 11.22
CA ARG A 347 8.07 -27.76 11.94
C ARG A 347 6.72 -27.16 12.26
N ASN A 348 5.64 -27.85 11.91
CA ASN A 348 4.32 -27.39 12.25
C ASN A 348 3.87 -27.98 13.60
N ASN A 349 3.90 -27.18 14.67
CA ASN A 349 3.39 -27.57 15.99
C ASN A 349 1.97 -27.05 16.27
N ALA A 350 1.35 -26.36 15.30
CA ALA A 350 -0.02 -25.88 15.40
C ALA A 350 -1.04 -26.97 14.98
N SER A 351 -2.33 -26.68 15.19
CA SER A 351 -3.42 -27.62 14.95
C SER A 351 -3.86 -27.74 13.48
N ARG A 352 -3.36 -26.87 12.59
CA ARG A 352 -3.77 -26.77 11.18
C ARG A 352 -2.57 -26.87 10.25
N PRO A 353 -2.73 -27.32 8.99
CA PRO A 353 -1.65 -27.29 8.02
C PRO A 353 -1.25 -25.84 7.73
N PHE A 354 0.06 -25.60 7.69
CA PHE A 354 0.67 -24.30 7.38
C PHE A 354 1.87 -24.51 6.46
N SER A 355 2.40 -23.44 5.89
CA SER A 355 3.58 -23.45 5.02
C SER A 355 4.51 -22.30 5.33
N ILE A 356 5.57 -22.13 4.52
CA ILE A 356 6.37 -20.91 4.46
C ILE A 356 6.59 -20.54 2.99
N GLN A 357 6.01 -19.42 2.58
CA GLN A 357 6.14 -18.79 1.28
C GLN A 357 6.97 -17.49 1.43
N PRO A 358 8.15 -17.39 0.80
CA PRO A 358 8.96 -16.19 0.85
C PRO A 358 8.61 -15.20 -0.28
N HIS A 359 8.83 -13.91 -0.03
CA HIS A 359 8.99 -12.87 -1.05
C HIS A 359 10.47 -12.69 -1.42
N GLY A 360 10.72 -12.16 -2.63
CA GLY A 360 12.02 -11.63 -3.04
C GLY A 360 13.20 -12.63 -3.13
N VAL A 361 12.93 -13.95 -3.19
CA VAL A 361 13.97 -14.99 -3.29
C VAL A 361 13.67 -15.96 -4.43
N SER A 362 14.70 -16.66 -4.93
CA SER A 362 14.54 -17.65 -5.98
C SER A 362 14.32 -19.04 -5.39
N TYR A 363 13.32 -19.75 -5.89
CA TYR A 363 13.02 -21.12 -5.46
C TYR A 363 12.47 -21.97 -6.61
N ARG A 364 12.57 -23.29 -6.42
CA ARG A 364 11.99 -24.29 -7.33
C ARG A 364 10.57 -24.63 -6.88
N LYS A 365 9.77 -25.22 -7.77
CA LYS A 365 8.37 -25.61 -7.48
C LYS A 365 8.18 -26.53 -6.27
N ASN A 366 9.12 -27.44 -6.02
CA ASN A 366 9.08 -28.28 -4.83
C ASN A 366 9.40 -27.53 -3.52
N ASN A 367 9.77 -26.24 -3.57
CA ASN A 367 10.03 -25.39 -2.40
C ASN A 367 9.06 -24.20 -2.33
N GLU A 368 8.01 -24.20 -3.16
CA GLU A 368 6.94 -23.20 -3.13
C GLU A 368 6.00 -23.49 -1.95
N GLY A 369 5.74 -22.47 -1.14
CA GLY A 369 4.87 -22.56 0.03
C GLY A 369 3.40 -22.27 -0.28
N ALA A 370 3.09 -21.73 -1.45
CA ALA A 370 1.73 -21.43 -1.89
C ALA A 370 1.06 -22.65 -2.53
N LEU A 371 -0.20 -22.92 -2.16
CA LEU A 371 -1.00 -24.01 -2.70
C LEU A 371 -1.94 -23.50 -3.80
N TYR A 372 -1.72 -23.94 -5.04
CA TYR A 372 -2.65 -23.74 -6.15
C TYR A 372 -2.58 -24.91 -7.13
N ARG A 373 -3.67 -25.16 -7.87
CA ARG A 373 -3.72 -26.25 -8.85
C ARG A 373 -3.06 -25.81 -10.16
N ALA A 374 -1.81 -26.18 -10.33
CA ALA A 374 -1.16 -26.17 -11.65
C ALA A 374 -1.85 -27.20 -12.58
N ALA A 375 -1.93 -26.90 -13.88
CA ALA A 375 -2.51 -27.79 -14.89
C ALA A 375 -1.72 -29.11 -15.03
N SER A 376 -0.43 -29.09 -14.65
CA SER A 376 0.36 -30.31 -14.49
C SER A 376 -0.06 -31.05 -13.22
N ARG A 377 -0.64 -32.25 -13.38
CA ARG A 377 -1.08 -33.18 -12.32
C ARG A 377 0.05 -33.75 -11.42
N ASP A 378 1.13 -33.01 -11.20
CA ASP A 378 2.10 -33.40 -10.20
C ASP A 378 1.48 -33.21 -8.81
N SER A 379 1.59 -34.27 -8.00
CA SER A 379 1.02 -34.37 -6.66
C SER A 379 1.23 -33.09 -5.83
N GLU A 380 0.21 -32.68 -5.07
CA GLU A 380 0.28 -31.59 -4.08
C GLU A 380 1.67 -31.53 -3.42
N SER A 381 2.35 -30.39 -3.60
CA SER A 381 3.70 -30.20 -3.07
C SER A 381 3.63 -30.28 -1.55
N ARG A 382 4.42 -31.17 -0.93
CA ARG A 382 4.52 -31.23 0.55
C ARG A 382 4.99 -29.90 1.15
N ALA A 383 5.65 -29.05 0.36
CA ALA A 383 6.08 -27.71 0.76
C ALA A 383 4.91 -26.74 0.94
N SER A 384 3.85 -26.85 0.14
CA SER A 384 2.71 -25.93 0.20
C SER A 384 1.66 -26.35 1.20
N HIS A 385 1.86 -27.46 1.93
CA HIS A 385 0.88 -28.00 2.88
C HIS A 385 1.57 -28.89 3.94
N VAL A 386 2.22 -28.28 4.93
CA VAL A 386 2.91 -29.01 6.01
C VAL A 386 1.92 -29.33 7.12
N SER A 387 1.52 -30.59 7.23
CA SER A 387 0.52 -31.04 8.21
C SER A 387 0.98 -30.88 9.67
N PRO A 388 0.03 -30.77 10.64
CA PRO A 388 0.34 -30.77 12.07
C PRO A 388 1.27 -31.91 12.50
N GLY A 389 2.27 -31.58 13.31
CA GLY A 389 3.28 -32.51 13.81
C GLY A 389 4.37 -32.91 12.81
N THR A 390 4.30 -32.45 11.56
CA THR A 390 5.28 -32.80 10.51
C THR A 390 6.34 -31.71 10.32
N THR A 391 7.36 -32.02 9.54
CA THR A 391 8.48 -31.11 9.25
C THR A 391 8.79 -31.11 7.76
N TYR A 392 9.05 -29.94 7.21
CA TYR A 392 9.53 -29.75 5.85
C TYR A 392 10.80 -28.90 5.85
N THR A 393 11.67 -29.06 4.87
CA THR A 393 12.86 -28.21 4.74
C THR A 393 12.82 -27.51 3.40
N TYR A 394 12.70 -26.18 3.45
CA TYR A 394 12.76 -25.30 2.28
C TYR A 394 14.20 -24.92 1.98
N GLU A 395 14.53 -24.85 0.69
CA GLU A 395 15.78 -24.30 0.18
C GLU A 395 15.48 -23.23 -0.86
N TRP A 396 15.99 -22.02 -0.61
CA TRP A 396 15.86 -20.86 -1.48
C TRP A 396 17.24 -20.33 -1.83
N ASN A 397 17.46 -19.98 -3.09
CA ASN A 397 18.71 -19.43 -3.57
C ASN A 397 18.59 -17.91 -3.70
N ILE A 398 19.71 -17.23 -3.48
CA ILE A 398 19.84 -15.78 -3.62
C ILE A 398 20.79 -15.45 -4.78
N PRO A 399 20.40 -15.72 -6.03
CA PRO A 399 21.18 -15.28 -7.18
C PRO A 399 21.23 -13.74 -7.27
N GLU A 400 22.12 -13.23 -8.11
CA GLU A 400 22.33 -11.79 -8.30
C GLU A 400 21.06 -11.05 -8.77
N ASP A 401 20.21 -11.73 -9.53
CA ASP A 401 18.99 -11.18 -10.10
C ASP A 401 17.79 -11.14 -9.15
N VAL A 402 17.88 -11.67 -7.93
CA VAL A 402 16.92 -11.36 -6.85
C VAL A 402 17.51 -10.37 -5.84
N GLY A 403 18.79 -10.03 -6.00
CA GLY A 403 19.50 -9.08 -5.16
C GLY A 403 19.14 -7.62 -5.42
N PRO A 404 19.61 -6.72 -4.55
CA PRO A 404 19.49 -5.28 -4.74
C PRO A 404 20.21 -4.82 -6.01
N THR A 405 19.58 -3.92 -6.77
CA THR A 405 20.23 -3.22 -7.90
C THR A 405 21.26 -2.21 -7.41
N ASP A 406 21.90 -1.49 -8.34
CA ASP A 406 22.83 -0.40 -8.02
C ASP A 406 22.15 0.82 -7.35
N GLN A 407 20.87 1.06 -7.62
CA GLN A 407 20.09 2.17 -7.04
C GLN A 407 19.38 1.78 -5.74
N ASP A 408 19.31 0.49 -5.43
CA ASP A 408 18.73 -0.01 -4.19
C ASP A 408 19.67 0.19 -2.98
N PRO A 409 19.13 0.18 -1.76
CA PRO A 409 19.93 0.09 -0.54
C PRO A 409 20.70 -1.24 -0.47
N ASP A 410 21.66 -1.31 0.47
CA ASP A 410 22.48 -2.51 0.65
C ASP A 410 21.68 -3.77 1.01
N CYS A 411 20.48 -3.60 1.57
CA CYS A 411 19.54 -4.69 1.85
C CYS A 411 18.12 -4.26 1.48
N LEU A 412 17.38 -5.17 0.85
CA LEU A 412 15.96 -5.04 0.55
C LEU A 412 15.13 -5.74 1.62
N THR A 413 14.02 -5.11 1.99
CA THR A 413 13.00 -5.68 2.87
C THR A 413 12.06 -6.56 2.06
N TRP A 414 11.77 -7.74 2.59
CA TRP A 414 10.73 -8.66 2.15
C TRP A 414 10.03 -9.24 3.37
N LEU A 415 9.01 -10.07 3.16
CA LEU A 415 8.45 -10.91 4.21
C LEU A 415 8.37 -12.37 3.77
N TYR A 416 8.10 -13.25 4.73
CA TYR A 416 7.66 -14.61 4.49
C TYR A 416 6.40 -14.87 5.32
N TYR A 417 5.53 -15.73 4.83
CA TYR A 417 4.21 -15.97 5.40
C TYR A 417 3.75 -17.41 5.12
N SER A 418 2.68 -17.86 5.77
CA SER A 418 2.03 -19.12 5.36
C SER A 418 1.02 -18.82 4.25
N ALA A 419 1.04 -19.65 3.21
CA ALA A 419 0.23 -19.49 2.00
C ALA A 419 -0.56 -20.76 1.68
N VAL A 420 -0.94 -21.52 2.71
CA VAL A 420 -1.95 -22.59 2.55
C VAL A 420 -3.30 -21.94 2.27
N ASP A 421 -3.61 -20.91 3.06
CA ASP A 421 -4.68 -19.95 2.85
C ASP A 421 -4.12 -18.58 3.22
N ALA A 422 -3.62 -17.83 2.23
CA ALA A 422 -2.85 -16.62 2.47
C ALA A 422 -3.62 -15.57 3.29
N VAL A 423 -4.94 -15.51 3.15
CA VAL A 423 -5.81 -14.57 3.87
C VAL A 423 -5.95 -14.99 5.32
N LYS A 424 -6.35 -16.24 5.57
CA LYS A 424 -6.58 -16.71 6.94
C LYS A 424 -5.29 -16.92 7.73
N ASP A 425 -4.24 -17.41 7.07
CA ASP A 425 -2.96 -17.72 7.70
C ASP A 425 -2.26 -16.46 8.22
N THR A 426 -2.24 -15.39 7.43
CA THR A 426 -1.64 -14.11 7.81
C THR A 426 -2.44 -13.42 8.91
N ASN A 427 -3.77 -13.37 8.80
CA ASN A 427 -4.64 -12.87 9.87
C ASN A 427 -4.54 -13.70 11.16
N SER A 428 -4.27 -15.00 11.06
CA SER A 428 -3.98 -15.86 12.22
C SER A 428 -2.63 -15.57 12.89
N GLY A 429 -1.72 -14.86 12.22
CA GLY A 429 -0.45 -14.36 12.76
C GLY A 429 0.83 -14.89 12.10
N LEU A 430 0.75 -15.68 11.02
CA LEU A 430 1.91 -16.34 10.41
C LEU A 430 2.61 -15.44 9.38
N VAL A 431 3.40 -14.51 9.88
CA VAL A 431 4.22 -13.58 9.08
C VAL A 431 5.57 -13.34 9.76
N GLY A 432 6.65 -13.18 8.99
CA GLY A 432 7.94 -12.74 9.49
C GLY A 432 8.77 -11.99 8.43
N PRO A 433 9.76 -11.19 8.85
CA PRO A 433 10.58 -10.40 7.94
C PRO A 433 11.68 -11.23 7.28
N LEU A 434 11.96 -10.91 6.01
CA LEU A 434 13.08 -11.46 5.24
C LEU A 434 13.92 -10.31 4.65
N LEU A 435 15.24 -10.47 4.60
CA LEU A 435 16.13 -9.51 3.96
C LEU A 435 17.03 -10.20 2.94
N VAL A 436 17.11 -9.59 1.76
CA VAL A 436 18.10 -9.93 0.75
C VAL A 436 19.08 -8.78 0.63
N CYS A 437 20.36 -9.05 0.87
CA CYS A 437 21.41 -8.07 0.93
C CYS A 437 22.43 -8.23 -0.19
N ARG A 438 23.09 -7.14 -0.57
CA ARG A 438 24.25 -7.18 -1.45
C ARG A 438 25.35 -8.06 -0.86
N LYS A 439 26.16 -8.65 -1.74
CA LYS A 439 27.31 -9.45 -1.34
C LYS A 439 28.27 -8.64 -0.47
N GLY A 440 28.59 -9.16 0.71
CA GLY A 440 29.44 -8.52 1.69
C GLY A 440 28.80 -7.37 2.46
N ALA A 441 27.48 -7.16 2.41
CA ALA A 441 26.78 -6.14 3.21
C ALA A 441 26.51 -6.57 4.66
N LEU A 442 26.62 -7.86 5.00
CA LEU A 442 26.39 -8.40 6.33
C LEU A 442 27.71 -8.74 7.04
N LEU A 443 27.75 -8.49 8.35
CA LEU A 443 28.77 -8.99 9.25
C LEU A 443 28.56 -10.50 9.50
N PRO A 444 29.58 -11.25 10.00
CA PRO A 444 29.40 -12.65 10.39
C PRO A 444 28.27 -12.87 11.41
N SER A 445 27.94 -11.84 12.21
CA SER A 445 26.82 -11.84 13.15
C SER A 445 25.44 -11.69 12.49
N GLY A 446 25.35 -11.40 11.19
CA GLY A 446 24.10 -11.13 10.48
C GLY A 446 23.59 -9.68 10.57
N LYS A 447 24.32 -8.78 11.26
CA LYS A 447 24.01 -7.34 11.26
C LYS A 447 24.53 -6.67 9.97
N GLN A 448 23.80 -5.69 9.47
CA GLN A 448 24.24 -4.89 8.32
C GLN A 448 25.51 -4.08 8.63
N LYS A 449 26.45 -4.04 7.68
CA LYS A 449 27.62 -3.16 7.72
C LYS A 449 27.12 -1.72 7.54
N ASN A 450 27.67 -0.78 8.32
CA ASN A 450 27.30 0.65 8.29
C ASN A 450 25.91 1.01 8.83
N VAL A 451 25.18 0.05 9.42
CA VAL A 451 23.92 0.30 10.13
C VAL A 451 24.13 0.02 11.60
N ASN A 452 23.73 0.97 12.46
CA ASN A 452 23.83 0.81 13.91
C ASN A 452 22.63 0.04 14.48
N ARG A 453 21.44 0.28 13.92
CA ARG A 453 20.17 -0.33 14.35
C ARG A 453 19.28 -0.68 13.16
N GLU A 454 18.63 -1.82 13.26
CA GLU A 454 17.65 -2.31 12.30
C GLU A 454 16.31 -2.48 13.04
N PHE A 455 15.24 -1.92 12.49
CA PHE A 455 13.88 -2.09 12.99
C PHE A 455 12.98 -2.65 11.89
N PHE A 456 12.09 -3.56 12.26
CA PHE A 456 11.11 -4.18 11.38
C PHE A 456 9.72 -3.81 11.85
N LEU A 457 8.94 -3.15 11.01
CA LEU A 457 7.57 -2.76 11.31
C LEU A 457 6.64 -3.35 10.25
N LEU A 458 5.69 -4.17 10.70
CA LEU A 458 4.52 -4.56 9.94
C LEU A 458 3.35 -3.71 10.40
N ALA A 459 2.81 -2.90 9.49
CA ALA A 459 1.54 -2.23 9.67
C ALA A 459 0.45 -3.08 9.00
N THR A 460 -0.60 -3.39 9.74
CA THR A 460 -1.75 -4.16 9.23
C THR A 460 -2.91 -4.05 10.22
N VAL A 461 -4.12 -4.09 9.70
CA VAL A 461 -5.33 -4.39 10.46
C VAL A 461 -5.44 -5.91 10.53
N PHE A 462 -5.08 -6.50 11.69
CA PHE A 462 -5.31 -7.93 11.89
C PHE A 462 -6.82 -8.14 12.05
N ASP A 463 -7.45 -8.68 11.02
CA ASP A 463 -8.86 -9.03 11.04
C ASP A 463 -9.02 -10.43 11.68
N GLU A 464 -9.32 -10.44 12.98
CA GLU A 464 -9.52 -11.71 13.71
C GLU A 464 -10.80 -12.44 13.27
N ASN A 465 -11.70 -11.80 12.50
CA ASN A 465 -12.83 -12.47 11.87
C ASN A 465 -12.38 -13.45 10.77
N LEU A 466 -11.25 -13.14 10.12
CA LEU A 466 -10.62 -13.99 9.11
C LEU A 466 -9.62 -14.98 9.71
N SER A 467 -9.42 -14.98 11.03
CA SER A 467 -8.53 -15.91 11.71
C SER A 467 -9.08 -17.34 11.71
N TRP A 468 -8.21 -18.33 11.56
CA TRP A 468 -8.56 -19.75 11.77
C TRP A 468 -9.06 -20.04 13.18
N TYR A 469 -8.74 -19.17 14.13
CA TYR A 469 -9.03 -19.33 15.54
C TYR A 469 -10.22 -18.51 16.02
N LEU A 470 -11.02 -17.90 15.13
CA LEU A 470 -12.19 -17.11 15.54
C LEU A 470 -13.13 -17.90 16.46
N ASP A 471 -13.48 -19.14 16.09
CA ASP A 471 -14.36 -19.99 16.92
C ASP A 471 -13.73 -20.37 18.26
N ASP A 472 -12.44 -20.72 18.27
CA ASP A 472 -11.69 -20.97 19.50
C ASP A 472 -11.70 -19.74 20.41
N ASN A 473 -11.53 -18.54 19.84
CA ASN A 473 -11.49 -17.28 20.55
C ASN A 473 -12.86 -16.90 21.12
N ILE A 474 -13.93 -17.08 20.35
CA ILE A 474 -15.30 -16.89 20.84
C ILE A 474 -15.55 -17.79 22.05
N LEU A 475 -15.21 -19.08 21.95
CA LEU A 475 -15.41 -20.04 23.04
C LEU A 475 -14.51 -19.76 24.26
N MET A 476 -13.30 -19.26 24.05
CA MET A 476 -12.32 -19.04 25.10
C MET A 476 -12.54 -17.75 25.88
N PHE A 477 -13.00 -16.69 25.21
CA PHE A 477 -12.99 -15.33 25.77
C PHE A 477 -14.36 -14.68 25.93
N THR A 478 -15.41 -15.14 25.25
CA THR A 478 -16.76 -14.55 25.42
C THR A 478 -17.52 -15.23 26.57
N LEU A 479 -18.37 -14.47 27.27
CA LEU A 479 -19.18 -15.04 28.37
C LEU A 479 -20.38 -15.84 27.87
N ASN A 480 -20.87 -15.57 26.66
CA ASN A 480 -22.02 -16.27 26.09
C ASN A 480 -21.86 -16.54 24.57
N PRO A 481 -21.03 -17.54 24.19
CA PRO A 481 -20.73 -17.85 22.80
C PRO A 481 -21.95 -18.06 21.88
N SER A 482 -23.07 -18.57 22.41
CA SER A 482 -24.26 -18.89 21.60
C SER A 482 -25.06 -17.67 21.17
N LYS A 483 -24.77 -16.48 21.71
CA LYS A 483 -25.38 -15.21 21.31
C LYS A 483 -24.57 -14.46 20.25
N ILE A 484 -23.37 -14.94 19.91
CA ILE A 484 -22.53 -14.28 18.91
C ILE A 484 -23.15 -14.46 17.54
N ASP A 485 -23.44 -13.33 16.92
CA ASP A 485 -23.67 -13.23 15.48
C ASP A 485 -22.36 -12.77 14.84
N LYS A 486 -21.82 -13.56 13.91
CA LYS A 486 -20.56 -13.24 13.23
C LYS A 486 -20.78 -12.22 12.10
N ASP A 487 -22.03 -12.04 11.68
CA ASP A 487 -22.42 -11.10 10.63
C ASP A 487 -22.78 -9.72 11.23
N ASP A 488 -22.78 -9.59 12.57
CA ASP A 488 -22.96 -8.30 13.25
C ASP A 488 -21.76 -7.38 12.99
N GLU A 489 -21.99 -6.25 12.31
CA GLU A 489 -20.96 -5.27 11.97
C GLU A 489 -20.16 -4.81 13.20
N HIS A 490 -20.83 -4.64 14.35
CA HIS A 490 -20.15 -4.15 15.54
C HIS A 490 -19.25 -5.24 16.16
N PHE A 491 -19.61 -6.52 16.02
CA PHE A 491 -18.75 -7.65 16.40
C PHE A 491 -17.55 -7.72 15.46
N GLN A 492 -17.76 -7.62 14.15
CA GLN A 492 -16.67 -7.62 13.19
C GLN A 492 -15.69 -6.48 13.46
N GLU A 493 -16.19 -5.26 13.69
CA GLU A 493 -15.36 -4.10 13.99
C GLU A 493 -14.55 -4.28 15.27
N SER A 494 -15.12 -4.89 16.31
CA SER A 494 -14.40 -5.15 17.57
C SER A 494 -13.21 -6.10 17.43
N ASN A 495 -13.18 -6.87 16.34
CA ASN A 495 -12.15 -7.86 16.03
C ASN A 495 -11.12 -7.35 14.99
N LYS A 496 -11.23 -6.10 14.51
CA LYS A 496 -10.28 -5.46 13.58
C LYS A 496 -9.17 -4.73 14.33
N MET A 497 -8.06 -5.42 14.55
CA MET A 497 -6.97 -4.96 15.42
C MET A 497 -5.92 -4.14 14.64
N HIS A 498 -6.12 -2.83 14.59
CA HIS A 498 -5.27 -1.84 13.91
C HIS A 498 -3.88 -1.69 14.57
N SER A 499 -2.88 -2.45 14.12
CA SER A 499 -1.65 -2.64 14.90
C SER A 499 -0.36 -2.38 14.13
N ILE A 500 0.73 -2.14 14.89
CA ILE A 500 2.10 -2.24 14.39
C ILE A 500 2.78 -3.39 15.15
N ASN A 501 3.28 -4.39 14.41
CA ASN A 501 3.86 -5.62 14.97
C ASN A 501 2.95 -6.38 15.96
N GLY A 502 1.63 -6.21 15.84
CA GLY A 502 0.65 -6.78 16.77
C GLY A 502 0.42 -5.96 18.05
N TYR A 503 0.95 -4.74 18.16
CA TYR A 503 0.68 -3.86 19.30
C TYR A 503 -0.16 -2.65 18.90
N MET A 504 -0.95 -2.14 19.84
CA MET A 504 -1.84 -0.99 19.66
C MET A 504 -1.63 0.07 20.75
N TYR A 505 -2.05 1.31 20.49
CA TYR A 505 -2.13 2.41 21.48
C TYR A 505 -0.84 2.66 22.28
N GLY A 506 0.32 2.55 21.63
CA GLY A 506 1.62 2.86 22.24
C GLY A 506 2.23 1.74 23.08
N ASN A 507 1.70 0.52 22.98
CA ASN A 507 2.19 -0.65 23.73
C ASN A 507 3.45 -1.30 23.14
N GLN A 508 3.93 -0.89 21.96
CA GLN A 508 5.07 -1.52 21.32
C GLN A 508 6.39 -1.25 22.08
N PRO A 509 7.10 -2.31 22.52
CA PRO A 509 8.39 -2.15 23.20
C PRO A 509 9.56 -2.10 22.20
N GLY A 510 10.73 -1.67 22.68
CA GLY A 510 12.02 -1.94 22.01
C GLY A 510 12.41 -1.02 20.85
N LEU A 511 11.63 0.03 20.55
CA LEU A 511 11.97 1.04 19.54
C LEU A 511 12.90 2.13 20.11
N GLU A 512 14.11 1.74 20.50
CA GLU A 512 15.09 2.64 21.12
C GLU A 512 16.37 2.75 20.28
N MET A 513 16.84 3.98 20.04
CA MET A 513 18.03 4.25 19.26
C MET A 513 18.83 5.44 19.80
N CYS A 514 20.03 5.65 19.27
CA CYS A 514 20.91 6.74 19.66
C CYS A 514 20.89 7.86 18.62
N LYS A 515 20.87 9.12 19.09
CA LYS A 515 21.01 10.30 18.23
C LYS A 515 22.26 10.20 17.35
N GLY A 516 22.10 10.42 16.06
CA GLY A 516 23.15 10.41 15.05
C GLY A 516 23.57 9.03 14.54
N ASN A 517 22.98 7.94 15.04
CA ASN A 517 23.18 6.60 14.49
C ASN A 517 22.53 6.48 13.11
N VAL A 518 23.04 5.58 12.27
CA VAL A 518 22.35 5.17 11.05
C VAL A 518 21.39 4.05 11.41
N VAL A 519 20.11 4.25 11.11
CA VAL A 519 19.01 3.33 11.44
C VAL A 519 18.34 2.89 10.15
N SER A 520 18.26 1.58 9.93
CA SER A 520 17.53 0.98 8.82
C SER A 520 16.15 0.55 9.29
N TRP A 521 15.11 1.17 8.76
CA TRP A 521 13.72 0.80 8.98
C TRP A 521 13.24 -0.08 7.83
N HIS A 522 12.77 -1.26 8.16
CA HIS A 522 12.22 -2.25 7.25
C HIS A 522 10.71 -2.28 7.46
N LEU A 523 9.98 -1.61 6.56
CA LEU A 523 8.55 -1.40 6.68
C LEU A 523 7.81 -2.34 5.74
N MET A 524 6.73 -2.94 6.22
CA MET A 524 5.93 -3.95 5.53
C MET A 524 4.45 -3.64 5.75
N GLY A 525 3.63 -3.82 4.70
CA GLY A 525 2.16 -3.77 4.77
C GLY A 525 1.53 -5.11 4.41
N LEU A 526 0.39 -5.45 5.01
CA LEU A 526 -0.44 -6.64 4.73
C LEU A 526 -1.91 -6.30 4.97
N GLY A 527 -2.83 -7.03 4.33
CA GLY A 527 -4.26 -6.98 4.63
C GLY A 527 -5.15 -6.80 3.39
N SER A 528 -6.25 -6.06 3.54
CA SER A 528 -7.22 -5.81 2.47
C SER A 528 -7.10 -4.39 1.89
N GLU A 529 -8.08 -3.93 1.13
CA GLU A 529 -8.11 -2.59 0.52
C GLU A 529 -8.21 -1.46 1.56
N VAL A 530 -8.60 -1.76 2.80
CA VAL A 530 -8.56 -0.78 3.89
C VAL A 530 -7.12 -0.52 4.37
N ASP A 531 -6.17 -1.42 4.12
CA ASP A 531 -4.77 -1.35 4.56
C ASP A 531 -3.93 -0.39 3.69
N VAL A 532 -4.43 0.83 3.49
CA VAL A 532 -3.66 1.98 3.00
C VAL A 532 -3.04 2.69 4.18
N HIS A 533 -1.76 2.47 4.42
CA HIS A 533 -1.07 3.06 5.57
C HIS A 533 -0.15 4.21 5.14
N GLY A 534 -0.24 5.34 5.84
CA GLY A 534 0.78 6.39 5.82
C GLY A 534 1.59 6.38 7.11
N ILE A 535 2.62 5.54 7.22
CA ILE A 535 3.45 5.40 8.43
C ILE A 535 4.37 6.60 8.57
N TYR A 536 3.97 7.54 9.43
CA TYR A 536 4.64 8.79 9.73
C TYR A 536 5.57 8.65 10.93
N PHE A 537 6.79 9.16 10.80
CA PHE A 537 7.75 9.33 11.88
C PHE A 537 7.81 10.80 12.27
N SER A 538 7.31 11.15 13.46
CA SER A 538 7.30 12.55 13.87
C SER A 538 8.71 13.11 14.04
N GLU A 539 8.92 14.34 13.54
CA GLU A 539 10.16 15.14 13.62
C GLU A 539 11.38 14.61 12.85
N ASN A 540 11.52 13.29 12.65
CA ASN A 540 12.67 12.70 11.97
C ASN A 540 12.31 12.30 10.53
N THR A 541 13.22 12.58 9.60
CA THR A 541 13.07 12.19 8.19
C THR A 541 13.97 11.00 7.84
N PHE A 542 13.58 10.26 6.82
CA PHE A 542 14.34 9.16 6.24
C PHE A 542 14.50 9.35 4.73
N VAL A 543 15.42 8.58 4.14
CA VAL A 543 15.62 8.51 2.69
C VAL A 543 15.24 7.13 2.19
N THR A 544 14.50 7.06 1.09
CA THR A 544 14.13 5.83 0.39
C THR A 544 13.92 6.11 -1.09
N LYS A 545 14.33 5.16 -1.96
CA LYS A 545 14.30 5.30 -3.44
C LYS A 545 14.77 6.70 -3.92
N GLY A 546 15.88 7.19 -3.37
CA GLY A 546 16.46 8.51 -3.70
C GLY A 546 15.70 9.75 -3.19
N THR A 547 14.57 9.61 -2.50
CA THR A 547 13.74 10.73 -2.01
C THR A 547 13.74 10.83 -0.48
N ARG A 548 13.67 12.05 0.06
CA ARG A 548 13.54 12.32 1.50
C ARG A 548 12.08 12.46 1.88
N ARG A 549 11.65 11.73 2.91
CA ARG A 549 10.26 11.69 3.42
C ARG A 549 10.27 11.54 4.94
N ASP A 550 9.13 11.75 5.56
CA ASP A 550 8.84 11.37 6.96
C ASP A 550 7.65 10.41 7.07
N THR A 551 6.88 10.26 5.99
CA THR A 551 5.79 9.29 5.86
C THR A 551 6.08 8.27 4.77
N ALA A 552 5.93 6.99 5.12
CA ALA A 552 6.03 5.85 4.21
C ALA A 552 4.64 5.30 3.89
N ASN A 553 4.30 5.23 2.61
CA ASN A 553 3.05 4.64 2.17
C ASN A 553 3.22 3.13 2.02
N LEU A 554 2.38 2.34 2.68
CA LEU A 554 2.36 0.88 2.63
C LEU A 554 0.97 0.40 2.24
N PHE A 555 0.94 -0.68 1.47
CA PHE A 555 -0.25 -1.40 1.01
C PHE A 555 -0.02 -2.90 1.25
N PRO A 556 -1.01 -3.79 1.06
CA PRO A 556 -0.79 -5.22 1.19
C PRO A 556 0.40 -5.70 0.34
N HIS A 557 1.30 -6.47 0.97
CA HIS A 557 2.54 -6.99 0.38
C HIS A 557 3.46 -5.90 -0.24
N THR A 558 3.41 -4.69 0.31
CA THR A 558 4.38 -3.62 0.01
C THR A 558 5.52 -3.66 1.01
N PHE A 559 6.75 -3.52 0.49
CA PHE A 559 7.96 -3.52 1.31
C PHE A 559 8.80 -2.29 1.03
N LEU A 560 9.37 -1.72 2.09
CA LEU A 560 10.22 -0.55 1.99
C LEU A 560 11.43 -0.69 2.91
N THR A 561 12.58 -0.26 2.43
CA THR A 561 13.75 -0.01 3.26
C THR A 561 13.98 1.50 3.31
N ALA A 562 13.98 2.05 4.52
CA ALA A 562 14.10 3.47 4.79
C ALA A 562 15.31 3.73 5.70
N ILE A 563 16.24 4.57 5.25
CA ILE A 563 17.44 4.89 6.02
C ILE A 563 17.22 6.22 6.74
N MET A 564 17.24 6.17 8.06
CA MET A 564 17.06 7.32 8.96
C MET A 564 18.35 7.60 9.71
N LYS A 565 18.63 8.89 9.96
CA LYS A 565 19.66 9.33 10.90
C LYS A 565 19.02 10.30 11.90
N PRO A 566 18.52 9.81 13.04
CA PRO A 566 17.75 10.65 13.95
C PRO A 566 18.64 11.74 14.54
N ASP A 567 18.17 12.98 14.47
CA ASP A 567 18.97 14.18 14.74
C ASP A 567 18.41 15.04 15.88
N SER A 568 17.32 14.60 16.50
CA SER A 568 16.70 15.17 17.69
C SER A 568 16.58 14.11 18.79
N LYS A 569 16.84 14.51 20.04
CA LYS A 569 16.66 13.65 21.23
C LYS A 569 15.22 13.80 21.70
N GLY A 570 14.57 12.70 22.04
CA GLY A 570 13.20 12.74 22.57
C GLY A 570 12.48 11.41 22.45
N VAL A 571 11.24 11.41 22.89
CA VAL A 571 10.25 10.38 22.57
C VAL A 571 9.37 10.93 21.47
N PHE A 572 9.27 10.20 20.38
CA PHE A 572 8.57 10.58 19.17
C PHE A 572 7.53 9.52 18.84
N GLU A 573 6.70 9.83 17.88
CA GLU A 573 5.59 9.00 17.45
C GLU A 573 5.91 8.35 16.11
N VAL A 574 5.60 7.06 16.00
CA VAL A 574 5.46 6.37 14.72
C VAL A 574 4.02 5.89 14.60
N SER A 575 3.28 6.42 13.65
CA SER A 575 1.83 6.20 13.54
C SER A 575 1.35 6.20 12.09
N CYS A 576 0.21 5.57 11.87
CA CYS A 576 -0.48 5.68 10.59
C CYS A 576 -1.31 6.97 10.54
N LEU A 577 -1.18 7.74 9.46
CA LEU A 577 -1.95 8.98 9.25
C LEU A 577 -3.35 8.75 8.68
N THR A 578 -3.66 7.55 8.20
CA THR A 578 -5.02 7.15 7.84
C THR A 578 -5.88 7.23 9.10
N THR A 579 -6.92 8.09 9.07
CA THR A 579 -7.67 8.55 10.25
C THR A 579 -8.20 7.40 11.09
N ASP A 580 -8.81 6.40 10.44
CA ASP A 580 -9.44 5.28 11.14
C ASP A 580 -8.39 4.39 11.78
N HIS A 581 -7.25 4.15 11.11
CA HIS A 581 -6.14 3.40 11.69
C HIS A 581 -5.53 4.11 12.90
N TYR A 582 -5.35 5.43 12.83
CA TYR A 582 -4.83 6.21 13.96
C TYR A 582 -5.75 6.14 15.18
N THR A 583 -7.05 6.29 14.95
CA THR A 583 -8.10 6.24 15.98
C THR A 583 -8.21 4.82 16.55
N GLY A 584 -8.16 3.81 15.67
CA GLY A 584 -8.16 2.39 15.99
C GLY A 584 -6.89 1.90 16.70
N GLY A 585 -5.87 2.73 16.85
CA GLY A 585 -4.72 2.44 17.72
C GLY A 585 -3.41 2.10 17.02
N MET A 586 -3.31 2.29 15.70
CA MET A 586 -2.08 2.12 14.92
C MET A 586 -1.11 3.30 15.13
N LYS A 587 -0.68 3.47 16.38
CA LYS A 587 0.20 4.54 16.86
C LYS A 587 1.12 4.01 17.96
N GLN A 588 2.41 4.25 17.81
CA GLN A 588 3.47 3.75 18.69
C GLN A 588 4.49 4.85 19.00
N LYS A 589 5.38 4.58 19.95
CA LYS A 589 6.44 5.52 20.36
C LYS A 589 7.81 4.94 20.03
N TYR A 590 8.72 5.80 19.57
CA TYR A 590 10.13 5.48 19.48
C TYR A 590 10.95 6.50 20.27
N GLU A 591 12.07 6.05 20.86
CA GLU A 591 12.91 6.88 21.71
C GLU A 591 14.30 7.06 21.08
N VAL A 592 14.72 8.33 20.97
CA VAL A 592 16.07 8.72 20.56
C VAL A 592 16.84 9.24 21.78
N LYS A 593 17.81 8.44 22.23
CA LYS A 593 18.65 8.74 23.40
C LYS A 593 19.93 9.46 23.01
N GLN A 594 20.48 10.25 23.93
CA GLN A 594 21.82 10.81 23.80
C GLN A 594 22.84 9.79 24.32
N CYS A 595 23.46 9.03 23.42
CA CYS A 595 24.42 7.98 23.81
C CYS A 595 25.88 8.47 23.82
N HIS A 596 26.18 9.56 23.10
CA HIS A 596 27.53 10.13 22.99
C HIS A 596 27.52 11.65 23.22
N TRP A 597 28.47 12.17 23.98
CA TRP A 597 28.56 13.57 24.40
C TRP A 597 29.08 14.54 23.31
N TRP A 598 29.61 14.01 22.21
CA TRP A 598 30.27 14.77 21.13
C TRP A 598 29.34 15.04 19.95
N ASN A 599 28.12 14.47 19.95
CA ASN A 599 27.09 14.74 18.95
C ASN A 599 26.40 16.09 19.27
N VAL A 600 27.19 17.16 19.25
CA VAL A 600 26.73 18.54 19.26
C VAL A 600 26.29 18.85 17.83
N ASP A 601 25.03 19.25 17.66
CA ASP A 601 24.54 19.67 16.35
C ASP A 601 25.12 21.07 16.04
N PRO A 602 25.98 21.22 15.01
CA PRO A 602 26.59 22.49 14.68
C PRO A 602 25.68 23.35 13.78
N SER A 603 24.37 23.04 13.70
CA SER A 603 23.41 23.73 12.83
C SER A 603 23.39 25.24 13.10
N LEU A 604 24.10 25.97 12.23
CA LEU A 604 24.13 27.42 12.16
C LEU A 604 22.95 27.86 11.29
N TYR A 605 21.91 28.39 11.93
CA TYR A 605 20.80 29.03 11.23
C TYR A 605 21.22 30.44 10.81
N LEU A 606 21.49 30.61 9.51
CA LEU A 606 22.05 31.85 8.97
C LEU A 606 20.99 32.94 8.74
N HIS A 607 19.74 32.55 8.47
CA HIS A 607 18.66 33.47 8.18
C HIS A 607 17.37 33.05 8.89
N GLY A 608 16.60 34.01 9.40
CA GLY A 608 15.30 33.78 10.04
C GLY A 608 14.16 34.36 9.20
N LYS A 609 13.07 33.60 9.04
CA LYS A 609 11.82 34.07 8.43
C LYS A 609 10.68 33.97 9.42
N THR A 610 9.94 35.06 9.61
CA THR A 610 8.79 35.10 10.52
C THR A 610 7.48 35.17 9.73
N TYR A 611 6.52 34.33 10.10
CA TYR A 611 5.15 34.37 9.58
C TYR A 611 4.16 34.57 10.72
N TYR A 612 3.13 35.38 10.48
CA TYR A 612 2.04 35.63 11.44
C TYR A 612 0.79 34.91 10.93
N ILE A 613 0.39 33.83 11.59
CA ILE A 613 -0.69 32.96 11.13
C ILE A 613 -1.75 32.84 12.21
N ALA A 614 -3.01 32.93 11.85
CA ALA A 614 -4.10 32.65 12.78
C ALA A 614 -5.03 31.55 12.28
N ALA A 615 -5.59 30.78 13.21
CA ALA A 615 -6.72 29.90 12.96
C ALA A 615 -8.02 30.71 13.12
N VAL A 616 -8.81 30.84 12.05
CA VAL A 616 -10.00 31.70 11.98
C VAL A 616 -11.22 30.88 11.59
N GLU A 617 -12.34 31.07 12.29
CA GLU A 617 -13.62 30.47 11.94
C GLU A 617 -14.31 31.23 10.80
N VAL A 618 -14.74 30.52 9.75
CA VAL A 618 -15.38 31.08 8.55
C VAL A 618 -16.57 30.21 8.11
N GLU A 619 -17.52 30.79 7.38
CA GLU A 619 -18.46 30.00 6.56
C GLU A 619 -17.74 29.63 5.26
N TRP A 620 -17.69 28.33 4.95
CA TRP A 620 -17.11 27.80 3.72
C TRP A 620 -18.21 27.20 2.86
N ASP A 621 -18.28 27.60 1.59
CA ASP A 621 -19.20 27.05 0.60
C ASP A 621 -18.40 26.20 -0.40
N TYR A 622 -18.62 24.89 -0.38
CA TYR A 622 -17.91 23.95 -1.26
C TYR A 622 -18.35 24.05 -2.72
N SER A 623 -19.56 24.57 -2.97
CA SER A 623 -20.09 24.73 -4.32
C SER A 623 -20.92 26.01 -4.41
N PRO A 624 -20.26 27.19 -4.47
CA PRO A 624 -20.94 28.48 -4.55
C PRO A 624 -21.84 28.62 -5.78
N ASN A 625 -21.52 27.91 -6.86
CA ASN A 625 -22.32 27.81 -8.08
C ASN A 625 -22.27 26.37 -8.62
N ARG A 626 -23.43 25.86 -9.08
CA ARG A 626 -23.59 24.52 -9.64
C ARG A 626 -23.72 24.49 -11.17
N THR A 627 -23.54 25.62 -11.88
CA THR A 627 -23.61 25.67 -13.35
C THR A 627 -22.70 24.65 -14.02
N TRP A 628 -21.45 24.53 -13.56
CA TRP A 628 -20.47 23.58 -14.11
C TRP A 628 -20.94 22.13 -13.94
N GLU A 629 -21.45 21.78 -12.76
CA GLU A 629 -21.97 20.45 -12.46
C GLU A 629 -23.17 20.09 -13.35
N PHE A 630 -24.14 21.00 -13.48
CA PHE A 630 -25.32 20.77 -14.31
C PHE A 630 -24.98 20.62 -15.79
N GLU A 631 -24.00 21.36 -16.30
CA GLU A 631 -23.53 21.23 -17.67
C GLU A 631 -22.79 19.89 -17.89
N ARG A 632 -21.93 19.48 -16.94
CA ARG A 632 -21.22 18.20 -16.99
C ARG A 632 -22.17 17.00 -16.97
N HIS A 633 -23.22 17.05 -16.16
CA HIS A 633 -24.16 15.95 -15.98
C HIS A 633 -25.48 16.12 -16.74
N GLN A 634 -25.51 16.92 -17.81
CA GLN A 634 -26.73 17.20 -18.57
C GLN A 634 -27.42 15.97 -19.19
N TYR A 635 -26.70 14.85 -19.33
CA TYR A 635 -27.22 13.58 -19.84
C TYR A 635 -27.66 12.59 -18.75
N HIS A 636 -27.45 12.93 -17.47
CA HIS A 636 -27.96 12.13 -16.36
C HIS A 636 -29.40 12.55 -16.03
N GLN A 637 -30.20 11.61 -15.53
CA GLN A 637 -31.54 11.93 -15.01
C GLN A 637 -31.44 12.81 -13.75
N GLU A 638 -30.47 12.52 -12.88
CA GLU A 638 -30.13 13.32 -11.70
C GLU A 638 -28.61 13.46 -11.58
N SER A 639 -28.14 14.62 -11.11
CA SER A 639 -26.71 14.86 -10.89
C SER A 639 -26.21 14.07 -9.67
N PRO A 640 -25.08 13.35 -9.76
CA PRO A 640 -24.44 12.70 -8.61
C PRO A 640 -24.13 13.66 -7.46
N GLY A 641 -23.89 14.95 -7.75
CA GLY A 641 -23.62 15.95 -6.73
C GLY A 641 -24.83 16.26 -5.82
N ASN A 642 -26.04 15.85 -6.21
CA ASN A 642 -27.25 16.07 -5.42
C ASN A 642 -27.17 15.44 -4.02
N THR A 643 -26.60 14.25 -3.90
CA THR A 643 -26.42 13.54 -2.61
C THR A 643 -25.68 14.39 -1.58
N PHE A 644 -24.76 15.26 -2.03
CA PHE A 644 -23.91 16.07 -1.16
C PHE A 644 -24.38 17.53 -1.04
N LEU A 645 -24.94 18.08 -2.12
CA LEU A 645 -25.19 19.52 -2.26
C LEU A 645 -26.67 19.90 -2.04
N ASN A 646 -27.60 18.98 -2.27
CA ASN A 646 -29.02 19.26 -2.02
C ASN A 646 -29.29 19.22 -0.52
N LYS A 647 -29.91 20.29 -0.02
CA LYS A 647 -30.33 20.36 1.39
C LYS A 647 -31.52 19.47 1.67
N GLU A 648 -32.45 19.38 0.72
CA GLU A 648 -33.83 18.97 1.04
C GLU A 648 -34.32 19.69 2.31
N ASP A 649 -35.10 19.02 3.16
CA ASP A 649 -35.53 19.52 4.47
C ASP A 649 -34.66 18.99 5.64
N LYS A 650 -33.67 18.12 5.38
CA LYS A 650 -32.92 17.37 6.42
C LYS A 650 -31.40 17.44 6.31
N PHE A 651 -30.83 17.75 5.15
CA PHE A 651 -29.39 17.75 4.91
C PHE A 651 -28.80 19.17 4.93
N ILE A 652 -27.49 19.27 5.20
CA ILE A 652 -26.80 20.56 5.41
C ILE A 652 -26.58 21.31 4.08
N GLY A 653 -26.32 20.58 2.98
CA GLY A 653 -25.95 21.15 1.67
C GLY A 653 -24.50 21.65 1.63
N SER A 654 -24.19 22.63 0.78
CA SER A 654 -22.80 23.00 0.45
C SER A 654 -22.06 23.88 1.48
N LYS A 655 -22.76 24.44 2.48
CA LYS A 655 -22.21 25.47 3.38
C LYS A 655 -21.95 24.95 4.78
N TYR A 656 -20.71 25.09 5.25
CA TYR A 656 -20.28 24.61 6.56
C TYR A 656 -19.45 25.67 7.29
N LYS A 657 -19.63 25.77 8.61
CA LYS A 657 -18.69 26.49 9.47
C LYS A 657 -17.38 25.70 9.57
N LYS A 658 -16.25 26.32 9.24
CA LYS A 658 -14.92 25.70 9.27
C LYS A 658 -13.91 26.59 9.99
N VAL A 659 -12.77 26.04 10.37
CA VAL A 659 -11.59 26.79 10.83
C VAL A 659 -10.49 26.67 9.79
N VAL A 660 -9.85 27.78 9.44
CA VAL A 660 -8.82 27.83 8.39
C VAL A 660 -7.63 28.68 8.84
N TYR A 661 -6.44 28.37 8.33
CA TYR A 661 -5.27 29.22 8.55
C TYR A 661 -5.28 30.44 7.63
N ARG A 662 -5.02 31.62 8.18
CA ARG A 662 -4.88 32.88 7.44
C ARG A 662 -3.64 33.63 7.90
N GLU A 663 -2.94 34.23 6.94
CA GLU A 663 -1.75 35.04 7.20
C GLU A 663 -2.14 36.48 7.56
N TYR A 664 -1.36 37.09 8.45
CA TYR A 664 -1.46 38.47 8.88
C TYR A 664 -0.15 39.19 8.63
N THR A 665 -0.24 40.52 8.55
CA THR A 665 0.92 41.37 8.24
C THR A 665 1.92 41.47 9.38
N ASP A 666 1.47 41.33 10.63
CA ASP A 666 2.30 41.43 11.83
C ASP A 666 1.69 40.71 13.06
N GLN A 667 2.38 40.80 14.20
CA GLN A 667 2.00 40.18 15.48
C GLN A 667 0.75 40.75 16.13
N THR A 668 0.17 41.85 15.64
CA THR A 668 -1.06 42.41 16.19
C THR A 668 -2.29 41.63 15.75
N PHE A 669 -2.18 40.93 14.62
CA PHE A 669 -3.28 40.19 13.97
C PHE A 669 -4.50 41.09 13.65
N SER A 670 -4.29 42.39 13.40
CA SER A 670 -5.37 43.31 13.02
C SER A 670 -5.67 43.29 11.52
N THR A 671 -4.64 43.10 10.70
CA THR A 671 -4.73 43.24 9.24
C THR A 671 -4.36 41.93 8.56
N PRO A 672 -5.35 41.18 8.04
CA PRO A 672 -5.11 40.00 7.22
C PRO A 672 -4.28 40.36 6.00
N LYS A 673 -3.36 39.49 5.62
CA LYS A 673 -2.59 39.64 4.40
C LYS A 673 -3.43 39.14 3.22
N ASN A 674 -3.64 40.02 2.24
CA ASN A 674 -4.36 39.64 1.02
C ASN A 674 -3.52 38.64 0.22
N ARG A 675 -4.16 37.56 -0.26
CA ARG A 675 -3.54 36.61 -1.19
C ARG A 675 -3.24 37.29 -2.51
N ALA A 676 -2.07 36.99 -3.06
CA ALA A 676 -1.75 37.37 -4.44
C ALA A 676 -2.66 36.61 -5.42
N GLU A 677 -2.84 37.13 -6.64
CA GLU A 677 -3.65 36.49 -7.69
C GLU A 677 -3.21 35.04 -7.95
N GLY A 678 -1.89 34.81 -7.99
CA GLY A 678 -1.32 33.46 -8.14
C GLY A 678 -1.56 32.53 -6.95
N GLU A 679 -2.08 33.01 -5.82
CA GLU A 679 -2.37 32.23 -4.61
C GLU A 679 -3.86 32.03 -4.35
N HIS A 680 -4.75 32.59 -5.20
CA HIS A 680 -6.20 32.45 -5.01
C HIS A 680 -6.61 30.98 -4.99
N HIS A 681 -5.99 30.14 -5.82
CA HIS A 681 -6.21 28.70 -5.88
C HIS A 681 -5.98 27.94 -4.56
N LEU A 682 -5.28 28.51 -3.57
CA LEU A 682 -5.03 27.86 -2.28
C LEU A 682 -6.32 27.72 -1.45
N GLU A 683 -7.27 28.66 -1.60
CA GLU A 683 -8.61 28.61 -1.00
C GLU A 683 -8.67 28.14 0.48
N ILE A 684 -9.13 26.91 0.73
CA ILE A 684 -9.27 26.34 2.09
C ILE A 684 -7.92 26.12 2.78
N GLN A 685 -6.84 25.94 2.01
CA GLN A 685 -5.50 25.71 2.53
C GLN A 685 -4.96 26.95 3.28
N GLY A 686 -3.93 26.74 4.09
CA GLY A 686 -3.19 27.83 4.73
C GLY A 686 -2.40 28.69 3.73
N PRO A 687 -1.69 29.72 4.21
CA PRO A 687 -0.76 30.47 3.37
C PRO A 687 0.45 29.63 2.96
N LEU A 688 1.04 29.95 1.81
CA LEU A 688 2.25 29.29 1.33
C LEU A 688 3.47 29.68 2.19
N LEU A 689 4.11 28.69 2.81
CA LEU A 689 5.32 28.89 3.61
C LEU A 689 6.54 28.42 2.83
N MET A 690 7.47 29.32 2.53
CA MET A 690 8.69 29.01 1.75
C MET A 690 9.96 29.35 2.52
N SER A 691 10.93 28.45 2.47
CA SER A 691 12.21 28.59 3.16
C SER A 691 13.32 27.83 2.43
N ASN A 692 14.56 28.29 2.56
CA ASN A 692 15.73 27.59 2.06
C ASN A 692 16.31 26.66 3.15
N THR A 693 17.07 25.65 2.72
CA THR A 693 17.86 24.83 3.66
C THR A 693 18.80 25.72 4.49
N GLY A 694 18.76 25.57 5.81
CA GLY A 694 19.55 26.37 6.75
C GLY A 694 18.83 27.60 7.31
N ASP A 695 17.63 27.92 6.81
CA ASP A 695 16.79 28.97 7.39
C ASP A 695 16.10 28.47 8.68
N ARG A 696 15.83 29.39 9.60
CA ARG A 696 14.92 29.17 10.73
C ARG A 696 13.57 29.81 10.44
N ILE A 697 12.50 29.02 10.45
CA ILE A 697 11.13 29.53 10.33
C ILE A 697 10.58 29.80 11.73
N THR A 698 10.06 31.00 11.95
CA THR A 698 9.34 31.38 13.17
C THR A 698 7.88 31.60 12.82
N ILE A 699 6.99 30.76 13.34
CA ILE A 699 5.55 30.97 13.21
C ILE A 699 5.03 31.61 14.49
N VAL A 700 4.55 32.84 14.38
CA VAL A 700 3.77 33.50 15.42
C VAL A 700 2.32 33.10 15.18
N PHE A 701 1.84 32.13 15.94
CA PHE A 701 0.50 31.57 15.79
C PHE A 701 -0.49 32.19 16.78
N LYS A 702 -1.67 32.60 16.29
CA LYS A 702 -2.79 33.04 17.15
C LYS A 702 -4.02 32.18 16.88
N ASN A 703 -4.56 31.58 17.93
CA ASN A 703 -5.83 30.90 17.84
C ASN A 703 -6.98 31.92 18.02
N LEU A 704 -7.68 32.26 16.93
CA LEU A 704 -8.87 33.11 16.97
C LEU A 704 -10.18 32.29 16.93
N ALA A 705 -10.08 30.96 16.97
CA ALA A 705 -11.23 30.05 16.97
C ALA A 705 -11.74 29.75 18.39
N SER A 706 -12.89 29.08 18.47
CA SER A 706 -13.60 28.82 19.73
C SER A 706 -13.05 27.68 20.58
N ARG A 707 -12.08 26.91 20.08
CA ARG A 707 -11.47 25.76 20.76
C ARG A 707 -9.97 25.67 20.52
N PRO A 708 -9.19 24.92 21.32
CA PRO A 708 -7.75 24.80 21.15
C PRO A 708 -7.36 24.24 19.77
N TYR A 709 -6.37 24.86 19.13
CA TYR A 709 -5.70 24.40 17.91
C TYR A 709 -4.20 24.68 18.01
N SER A 710 -3.41 23.96 17.23
CA SER A 710 -1.94 24.10 17.13
C SER A 710 -1.52 24.08 15.66
N ILE A 711 -0.25 24.42 15.38
CA ILE A 711 0.33 24.32 14.03
C ILE A 711 1.66 23.56 14.10
N HIS A 712 1.85 22.61 13.19
CA HIS A 712 3.06 21.80 13.02
C HIS A 712 3.21 21.47 11.53
N ALA A 713 4.40 21.07 11.08
CA ALA A 713 4.68 20.78 9.69
C ALA A 713 5.51 19.50 9.54
N HIS A 714 5.24 18.75 8.48
CA HIS A 714 6.05 17.61 8.07
C HIS A 714 7.48 18.03 7.68
N GLY A 715 8.45 17.15 7.91
CA GLY A 715 9.84 17.27 7.50
C GLY A 715 10.67 18.34 8.20
N VAL A 716 10.08 19.14 9.11
CA VAL A 716 10.80 20.16 9.86
C VAL A 716 11.34 19.59 11.18
N LYS A 717 12.45 20.19 11.63
CA LYS A 717 13.06 19.87 12.91
C LYS A 717 12.64 20.88 13.98
N THR A 718 12.23 20.41 15.15
CA THR A 718 12.02 21.25 16.34
C THR A 718 13.04 20.95 17.45
N ASP A 719 13.11 21.85 18.44
CA ASP A 719 14.06 21.75 19.57
C ASP A 719 13.65 20.67 20.60
N SER A 720 12.38 20.24 20.60
CA SER A 720 11.82 19.31 21.60
C SER A 720 10.60 18.58 21.04
N SER A 721 10.48 17.29 21.34
CA SER A 721 9.30 16.50 20.99
C SER A 721 8.08 16.76 21.89
N VAL A 722 8.26 17.54 22.97
CA VAL A 722 7.18 17.89 23.91
C VAL A 722 6.46 19.15 23.43
N VAL A 723 5.16 19.02 23.15
CA VAL A 723 4.26 20.15 22.92
C VAL A 723 3.96 20.83 24.26
N ALA A 724 4.50 22.03 24.47
CA ALA A 724 4.21 22.80 25.67
C ALA A 724 2.76 23.31 25.63
N VAL A 725 1.98 23.01 26.67
CA VAL A 725 0.63 23.59 26.84
C VAL A 725 0.78 25.08 27.14
N THR A 726 0.36 25.93 26.21
CA THR A 726 0.32 27.38 26.42
C THR A 726 -1.00 27.75 27.08
N ASN A 727 -0.95 28.26 28.32
CA ASN A 727 -2.13 28.85 28.96
C ASN A 727 -2.51 30.15 28.25
N PRO A 728 -3.81 30.48 28.14
CA PRO A 728 -4.24 31.76 27.58
C PRO A 728 -3.61 32.90 28.39
N VAL A 729 -2.86 33.75 27.71
CA VAL A 729 -2.36 35.01 28.28
C VAL A 729 -3.57 35.97 28.25
N TRP A 730 -4.19 36.17 29.41
CA TRP A 730 -5.32 37.07 29.59
C TRP A 730 -4.92 38.54 29.51
#